data_AF-A0A483APP8-F1
#
_entry.id   AF-A0A483APP8-F1
#
_cell.length_a   1.000
_cell.length_b   1.000
_cell.length_c   1.000
_cell.angle_alpha   90.00
_cell.angle_beta   90.00
_cell.angle_gamma   90.00
#
_symmetry.space_group_name_H-M   'P 1'
#
loop_
_entity.id
_entity.type
_entity.pdbx_description
1 polymer ?
#
loop_
_entity_poly.entity_id
_entity_poly.type
_entity_poly.pdbx_seq_one_letter_code
_entity_poly.pdbx_strand_id
1 'polypeptide(L)'
;MNKKILGLDLGSNSIGWALMNEADDEVNQIIDLGSRIFNKAVEEKVPTPKNQKRRDMRLGRRVLQRRARRKQRMAHYLISLDLLPQELSNNFGQEKLLNELGDPYELRTKGLDEQLKAHEFGRVLLHFVARRGFLSSKKQIAGDLVDDPDTQTYLSTLDSRQTRGEEGQFKADIAQVYQAIEDNNARTLGEYLFNLEVGKVKRNRSHDGGHLRTDRAMYKDELCKIWKKQQVYFDLPDEFISEVKKIIFYQRPLKLRKDRVGKCSLESKHYRANTARLEVQKFRYLQDVNNLEYFERHSEQWLKLSDEQKDKLKIYFEYHPEIAITALKNELGLDKPTKINLEKKNLKGNITACEIRDVIGNSWDEYSNKEQIQLFEDLFTIKKKSSLKARLITHWDFDKQTAVKLCLIEFEPSHSNHSLKAIKALLPFLEQGLRYDQARVEAGYGYEQKEVEVQNNLPAPPETSNPIVNKGLHELRRVVNAVIKQYGKPDIVRIEMARDLEMNTTRYKENQKRQKDNQQANERATKAFIEETGEKYPSHDEKIRYRLWEDQSYRCAYSGHTIALGQVFSADCEIDHILPFKKSLDDSYMNKVLCFEKENQNKADKTPIDAWGGDNNKWNQITQAISRWDKSLKSKISRFYMRENDLERGFISSQLNDTRYISRLAQNYMRELGCDVNVTKGFVVSQIRHQWGFNNLIGETDKKERTDHRHHAIDAVVIASTSRSLYQQAVNQIERNKLKIPQPYNDILQELGEKLKHMIVSHTPQCKLSGGLHEETGAGYIAKHGGLVYRKTLNPKFSIQNAEKIVDEQVKNIVLEHINKHTNSEEAFNEENLKTLKLGKNPIKRVRVLQSKINTTKNKTAEDILQQSKFGVKDKSGKIFKYMSYGNTHHVEIIQHKKTGKVKGEFVTMMEAHKRAMTGTKYAQKREVVREPMIKTNYGDDWQFLMALHINDTVSIEKDNGERIFYRVQRLGGGYDITLRLNIASTISDKKQCLPLMTKGIIENNLIKHKVNAIGGLIDD
;
A
#
# COMPACT_ATOMS: atom_id res chain seq x y z
N MET A 1 -44.19 24.35 10.83
CA MET A 1 -43.82 24.02 9.42
C MET A 1 -43.25 22.62 9.43
N ASN A 2 -43.72 21.74 8.54
CA ASN A 2 -43.18 20.38 8.43
C ASN A 2 -41.79 20.43 7.76
N LYS A 3 -40.77 19.92 8.45
CA LYS A 3 -39.39 19.82 7.94
C LYS A 3 -39.03 18.37 7.67
N LYS A 4 -38.28 18.12 6.60
CA LYS A 4 -37.73 16.80 6.25
C LYS A 4 -36.32 16.65 6.80
N ILE A 5 -36.11 15.61 7.62
CA ILE A 5 -34.81 15.27 8.20
C ILE A 5 -34.24 14.03 7.55
N LEU A 6 -33.03 14.13 7.02
CA LEU A 6 -32.27 12.98 6.51
C LEU A 6 -31.18 12.56 7.50
N GLY A 7 -31.34 11.40 8.14
CA GLY A 7 -30.30 10.75 8.93
C GLY A 7 -29.39 9.88 8.07
N LEU A 8 -28.07 9.94 8.32
CA LEU A 8 -27.05 9.19 7.57
C LEU A 8 -26.06 8.48 8.50
N ASP A 9 -26.08 7.14 8.49
CA ASP A 9 -25.03 6.27 9.04
C ASP A 9 -24.01 5.97 7.93
N LEU A 10 -22.80 6.52 8.05
CA LEU A 10 -21.76 6.41 7.02
C LEU A 10 -20.71 5.38 7.42
N GLY A 11 -20.64 4.28 6.68
CA GLY A 11 -19.62 3.24 6.79
C GLY A 11 -18.59 3.27 5.65
N SER A 12 -17.50 2.51 5.82
CA SER A 12 -16.49 2.32 4.77
C SER A 12 -16.99 1.48 3.57
N ASN A 13 -18.09 0.74 3.75
CA ASN A 13 -18.71 -0.14 2.74
C ASN A 13 -20.24 -0.21 2.81
N SER A 14 -20.86 0.67 3.58
CA SER A 14 -22.30 0.76 3.76
C SER A 14 -22.71 2.20 4.03
N ILE A 15 -23.93 2.57 3.64
CA ILE A 15 -24.60 3.81 4.01
C ILE A 15 -26.00 3.45 4.45
N GLY A 16 -26.32 3.65 5.73
CA GLY A 16 -27.68 3.67 6.23
C GLY A 16 -28.29 5.05 6.03
N TRP A 17 -29.54 5.13 5.61
CA TRP A 17 -30.25 6.39 5.47
C TRP A 17 -31.69 6.27 5.97
N ALA A 18 -32.21 7.35 6.53
CA ALA A 18 -33.59 7.45 6.97
C ALA A 18 -34.11 8.87 6.72
N LEU A 19 -35.28 9.00 6.12
CA LEU A 19 -35.97 10.26 5.92
C LEU A 19 -37.16 10.33 6.87
N MET A 20 -37.24 11.38 7.67
CA MET A 20 -38.27 11.57 8.69
C MET A 20 -38.93 12.94 8.54
N ASN A 21 -40.15 13.06 9.07
CA ASN A 21 -40.86 14.33 9.18
C ASN A 21 -40.74 14.88 10.60
N GLU A 22 -40.54 16.20 10.71
CA GLU A 22 -40.52 16.96 11.96
C GLU A 22 -41.63 18.01 11.89
N ALA A 23 -42.54 17.98 12.86
CA ALA A 23 -43.57 18.99 13.05
C ALA A 23 -43.42 19.56 14.47
N ASP A 24 -43.56 20.87 14.60
CA ASP A 24 -43.44 21.58 15.89
C ASP A 24 -42.13 21.26 16.64
N ASP A 25 -41.04 21.12 15.89
CA ASP A 25 -39.69 20.76 16.34
C ASP A 25 -39.58 19.37 17.02
N GLU A 26 -40.59 18.51 16.84
CA GLU A 26 -40.59 17.10 17.23
C GLU A 26 -40.73 16.16 16.03
N VAL A 27 -39.97 15.07 16.06
CA VAL A 27 -40.02 14.04 15.01
C VAL A 27 -41.27 13.21 15.18
N ASN A 28 -42.06 13.03 14.12
CA ASN A 28 -43.38 12.39 14.23
C ASN A 28 -43.66 11.24 13.24
N GLN A 29 -42.82 11.03 12.23
CA GLN A 29 -43.05 9.98 11.23
C GLN A 29 -41.76 9.53 10.50
N ILE A 30 -41.68 8.24 10.17
CA ILE A 30 -40.68 7.68 9.23
C ILE A 30 -41.26 7.72 7.81
N ILE A 31 -40.75 8.61 6.96
CA ILE A 31 -41.15 8.67 5.55
C ILE A 31 -40.63 7.42 4.82
N ASP A 32 -39.32 7.20 4.87
CA ASP A 32 -38.68 6.04 4.25
C ASP A 32 -37.28 5.78 4.86
N LEU A 33 -36.74 4.57 4.65
CA LEU A 33 -35.43 4.18 5.14
C LEU A 33 -34.76 3.14 4.23
N GLY A 34 -33.44 3.02 4.33
CA GLY A 34 -32.71 2.09 3.50
C GLY A 34 -31.27 1.84 3.90
N SER A 35 -30.71 0.76 3.35
CA SER A 35 -29.29 0.41 3.47
C SER A 35 -28.69 0.24 2.08
N ARG A 36 -27.64 1.02 1.79
CA ARG A 36 -26.83 0.91 0.57
C ARG A 36 -25.51 0.22 0.86
N ILE A 37 -25.31 -0.98 0.33
CA ILE A 37 -24.09 -1.77 0.46
C ILE A 37 -23.28 -1.70 -0.83
N PHE A 38 -21.98 -1.43 -0.72
CA PHE A 38 -21.10 -1.30 -1.87
C PHE A 38 -19.79 -2.05 -1.69
N ASN A 39 -19.20 -2.43 -2.82
CA ASN A 39 -17.99 -3.24 -2.83
C ASN A 39 -16.84 -2.50 -2.15
N LYS A 40 -16.22 -3.18 -1.18
CA LYS A 40 -15.00 -2.72 -0.51
C LYS A 40 -13.91 -2.40 -1.55
N ALA A 41 -13.23 -1.26 -1.37
CA ALA A 41 -12.10 -0.87 -2.21
C ALA A 41 -10.76 -1.54 -1.79
N VAL A 42 -10.85 -2.60 -0.98
CA VAL A 42 -9.74 -3.43 -0.49
C VAL A 42 -9.88 -4.88 -0.98
N GLU A 43 -8.77 -5.63 -1.02
CA GLU A 43 -8.77 -7.05 -1.35
C GLU A 43 -9.48 -7.88 -0.26
N GLU A 44 -10.09 -9.02 -0.62
CA GLU A 44 -10.92 -9.82 0.30
C GLU A 44 -10.11 -10.62 1.32
N LYS A 45 -8.95 -11.16 0.90
CA LYS A 45 -8.10 -12.01 1.75
C LYS A 45 -7.25 -11.21 2.73
N VAL A 46 -6.70 -10.09 2.27
CA VAL A 46 -5.93 -9.15 3.08
C VAL A 46 -6.41 -7.75 2.67
N PRO A 47 -7.03 -6.95 3.54
CA PRO A 47 -7.70 -5.68 3.25
C PRO A 47 -6.71 -4.54 2.92
N THR A 48 -5.73 -4.84 2.09
CA THR A 48 -4.91 -3.87 1.40
C THR A 48 -5.72 -3.21 0.29
N PRO A 49 -5.55 -1.90 0.04
CA PRO A 49 -6.20 -1.22 -1.06
C PRO A 49 -5.92 -1.91 -2.41
N LYS A 50 -6.95 -2.19 -3.21
CA LYS A 50 -6.82 -2.85 -4.54
C LYS A 50 -5.84 -2.10 -5.48
N ASN A 51 -5.67 -0.81 -5.27
CA ASN A 51 -4.75 0.03 -6.04
C ASN A 51 -3.26 -0.28 -5.77
N GLN A 52 -2.91 -0.89 -4.63
CA GLN A 52 -1.55 -1.30 -4.27
C GLN A 52 -1.11 -2.49 -5.10
N LYS A 53 -1.87 -3.59 -5.10
CA LYS A 53 -1.61 -4.76 -5.96
C LYS A 53 -1.51 -4.36 -7.44
N ARG A 54 -2.41 -3.48 -7.91
CA ARG A 54 -2.33 -2.92 -9.27
C ARG A 54 -1.04 -2.15 -9.54
N ARG A 55 -0.55 -1.36 -8.57
CA ARG A 55 0.71 -0.60 -8.66
C ARG A 55 1.91 -1.55 -8.72
N ASP A 56 1.92 -2.60 -7.92
CA ASP A 56 3.02 -3.58 -7.85
C ASP A 56 3.10 -4.39 -9.14
N MET A 57 1.96 -4.85 -9.65
CA MET A 57 1.88 -5.50 -10.96
C MET A 57 2.32 -4.59 -12.11
N ARG A 58 2.00 -3.28 -12.03
CA ARG A 58 2.48 -2.28 -13.00
C ARG A 58 4.00 -2.06 -12.89
N LEU A 59 4.55 -2.08 -11.68
CA LEU A 59 5.99 -1.99 -11.46
C LEU A 59 6.69 -3.21 -12.07
N GLY A 60 6.22 -4.42 -11.78
CA GLY A 60 6.71 -5.67 -12.37
C GLY A 60 6.72 -5.63 -13.90
N ARG A 61 5.60 -5.23 -14.53
CA ARG A 61 5.52 -5.06 -15.99
C ARG A 61 6.56 -4.07 -16.52
N ARG A 62 6.75 -2.92 -15.86
CA ARG A 62 7.75 -1.92 -16.26
C ARG A 62 9.18 -2.45 -16.13
N VAL A 63 9.49 -3.18 -15.06
CA VAL A 63 10.81 -3.79 -14.85
C VAL A 63 11.11 -4.79 -15.97
N LEU A 64 10.18 -5.70 -16.26
CA LEU A 64 10.31 -6.68 -17.34
C LEU A 64 10.44 -6.01 -18.71
N GLN A 65 9.56 -5.06 -19.03
CA GLN A 65 9.60 -4.31 -20.29
C GLN A 65 10.93 -3.56 -20.47
N ARG A 66 11.43 -2.88 -19.43
CA ARG A 66 12.69 -2.14 -19.49
C ARG A 66 13.89 -3.07 -19.64
N ARG A 67 13.87 -4.22 -18.95
CA ARG A 67 14.90 -5.26 -19.11
C ARG A 67 14.92 -5.80 -20.54
N ALA A 68 13.75 -6.13 -21.10
CA ALA A 68 13.62 -6.61 -22.47
C ALA A 68 14.09 -5.56 -23.50
N ARG A 69 13.64 -4.31 -23.38
CA ARG A 69 14.07 -3.19 -24.25
C ARG A 69 15.58 -2.96 -24.20
N ARG A 70 16.19 -3.03 -23.02
CA ARG A 70 17.64 -2.87 -22.87
C ARG A 70 18.38 -4.02 -23.55
N LYS A 71 17.93 -5.27 -23.36
CA LYS A 71 18.49 -6.45 -24.04
C LYS A 71 18.39 -6.31 -25.56
N GLN A 72 17.24 -5.86 -26.06
CA GLN A 72 17.02 -5.64 -27.49
C GLN A 72 17.89 -4.50 -28.04
N ARG A 73 17.98 -3.37 -27.34
CA ARG A 73 18.85 -2.25 -27.73
C ARG A 73 20.32 -2.70 -27.84
N MET A 74 20.81 -3.45 -26.85
CA MET A 74 22.16 -4.00 -26.92
C MET A 74 22.31 -4.99 -28.08
N ALA A 75 21.36 -5.93 -28.24
CA ALA A 75 21.44 -6.91 -29.32
C ALA A 75 21.49 -6.23 -30.71
N HIS A 76 20.63 -5.26 -30.98
CA HIS A 76 20.64 -4.52 -32.25
C HIS A 76 21.95 -3.76 -32.45
N TYR A 77 22.46 -3.10 -31.40
CA TYR A 77 23.72 -2.36 -31.46
C TYR A 77 24.94 -3.27 -31.74
N LEU A 78 24.96 -4.47 -31.16
CA LEU A 78 26.02 -5.44 -31.41
C LEU A 78 25.89 -6.08 -32.79
N ILE A 79 24.67 -6.38 -33.26
CA ILE A 79 24.42 -6.91 -34.62
C ILE A 79 24.84 -5.89 -35.69
N SER A 80 24.59 -4.59 -35.48
CA SER A 80 25.02 -3.55 -36.44
C SER A 80 26.55 -3.42 -36.56
N LEU A 81 27.30 -4.02 -35.63
CA LEU A 81 28.76 -4.03 -35.61
C LEU A 81 29.32 -5.44 -35.85
N ASP A 82 28.49 -6.39 -36.31
CA ASP A 82 28.85 -7.80 -36.53
C ASP A 82 29.44 -8.52 -35.29
N LEU A 83 29.15 -8.00 -34.09
CA LEU A 83 29.54 -8.62 -32.82
C LEU A 83 28.52 -9.66 -32.35
N LEU A 84 27.40 -9.82 -33.05
CA LEU A 84 26.41 -10.85 -32.80
C LEU A 84 25.82 -11.35 -34.12
N PRO A 85 25.52 -12.66 -34.25
CA PRO A 85 24.94 -13.22 -35.45
C PRO A 85 23.65 -12.51 -35.88
N GLN A 86 23.50 -12.24 -37.18
CA GLN A 86 22.30 -11.62 -37.78
C GLN A 86 21.01 -12.41 -37.50
N GLU A 87 21.11 -13.74 -37.34
CA GLU A 87 20.02 -14.64 -37.00
C GLU A 87 19.39 -14.28 -35.64
N LEU A 88 20.14 -13.61 -34.74
CA LEU A 88 19.61 -13.13 -33.47
C LEU A 88 18.65 -11.95 -33.60
N SER A 89 18.61 -11.28 -34.75
CA SER A 89 17.58 -10.27 -35.06
C SER A 89 16.19 -10.92 -35.22
N ASN A 90 16.17 -12.16 -35.72
CA ASN A 90 14.98 -12.98 -35.90
C ASN A 90 14.72 -13.82 -34.64
N ASN A 91 13.59 -13.55 -33.99
CA ASN A 91 13.36 -13.84 -32.57
C ASN A 91 13.10 -15.31 -32.18
N PHE A 92 13.54 -16.31 -32.96
CA PHE A 92 13.36 -17.73 -32.67
C PHE A 92 14.68 -18.38 -32.21
N GLY A 93 14.66 -19.10 -31.09
CA GLY A 93 15.82 -19.90 -30.65
C GLY A 93 17.03 -19.13 -30.08
N GLN A 94 16.91 -17.81 -29.83
CA GLN A 94 18.01 -16.96 -29.34
C GLN A 94 18.80 -17.58 -28.18
N GLU A 95 18.19 -18.28 -27.22
CA GLU A 95 18.95 -18.90 -26.12
C GLU A 95 19.80 -20.08 -26.56
N LYS A 96 19.34 -20.89 -27.53
CA LYS A 96 20.13 -22.00 -28.07
C LYS A 96 21.36 -21.48 -28.80
N LEU A 97 21.16 -20.56 -29.74
CA LEU A 97 22.24 -19.93 -30.49
C LEU A 97 23.22 -19.21 -29.56
N LEU A 98 22.71 -18.46 -28.59
CA LEU A 98 23.58 -17.81 -27.60
C LEU A 98 24.34 -18.79 -26.69
N ASN A 99 23.84 -20.01 -26.48
CA ASN A 99 24.56 -21.03 -25.71
C ASN A 99 25.59 -21.78 -26.58
N GLU A 100 25.34 -21.91 -27.88
CA GLU A 100 26.32 -22.41 -28.86
C GLU A 100 27.54 -21.48 -28.96
N LEU A 101 27.37 -20.17 -28.70
CA LEU A 101 28.47 -19.22 -28.58
C LEU A 101 29.37 -19.43 -27.34
N GLY A 102 28.97 -20.25 -26.36
CA GLY A 102 29.73 -20.54 -25.14
C GLY A 102 29.10 -20.08 -23.81
N ASP A 103 29.62 -20.58 -22.68
CA ASP A 103 29.23 -20.10 -21.34
C ASP A 103 29.70 -18.66 -21.16
N PRO A 104 28.80 -17.68 -20.94
CA PRO A 104 29.19 -16.30 -20.76
C PRO A 104 30.16 -16.06 -19.58
N TYR A 105 30.23 -16.94 -18.57
CA TYR A 105 31.22 -16.81 -17.51
C TYR A 105 32.62 -17.23 -17.96
N GLU A 106 32.72 -18.34 -18.68
CA GLU A 106 33.96 -18.82 -19.28
C GLU A 106 34.53 -17.77 -20.25
N LEU A 107 33.69 -17.24 -21.15
CA LEU A 107 34.09 -16.22 -22.11
C LEU A 107 34.53 -14.91 -21.44
N ARG A 108 33.94 -14.56 -20.29
CA ARG A 108 34.36 -13.37 -19.50
C ARG A 108 35.75 -13.55 -18.92
N THR A 109 36.09 -14.76 -18.45
CA THR A 109 37.44 -15.10 -17.99
C THR A 109 38.42 -15.11 -19.16
N LYS A 110 38.07 -15.82 -20.24
CA LYS A 110 38.88 -15.95 -21.47
C LYS A 110 39.27 -14.58 -22.04
N GLY A 111 38.32 -13.64 -22.10
CA GLY A 111 38.55 -12.29 -22.62
C GLY A 111 39.49 -11.40 -21.81
N LEU A 112 39.98 -11.85 -20.64
CA LEU A 112 41.03 -11.17 -19.88
C LEU A 112 42.44 -11.51 -20.39
N ASP A 113 42.61 -12.67 -21.02
CA ASP A 113 43.92 -13.23 -21.37
C ASP A 113 44.14 -13.26 -22.89
N GLU A 114 43.13 -13.71 -23.64
CA GLU A 114 43.23 -13.97 -25.07
C GLU A 114 42.12 -13.31 -25.89
N GLN A 115 42.31 -13.26 -27.21
CA GLN A 115 41.34 -12.69 -28.14
C GLN A 115 40.07 -13.54 -28.17
N LEU A 116 38.91 -12.92 -27.97
CA LEU A 116 37.61 -13.54 -28.21
C LEU A 116 37.24 -13.43 -29.68
N LYS A 117 36.42 -14.38 -30.17
CA LYS A 117 35.76 -14.19 -31.47
C LYS A 117 34.73 -13.06 -31.37
N ALA A 118 34.42 -12.40 -32.48
CA ALA A 118 33.45 -11.27 -32.52
C ALA A 118 32.13 -11.62 -31.82
N HIS A 119 31.54 -12.77 -32.15
CA HIS A 119 30.29 -13.25 -31.56
C HIS A 119 30.42 -13.67 -30.08
N GLU A 120 31.58 -14.16 -29.66
CA GLU A 120 31.89 -14.47 -28.25
C GLU A 120 31.95 -13.17 -27.43
N PHE A 121 32.60 -12.13 -27.98
CA PHE A 121 32.67 -10.82 -27.34
C PHE A 121 31.28 -10.17 -27.21
N GLY A 122 30.46 -10.20 -28.26
CA GLY A 122 29.07 -9.72 -28.16
C GLY A 122 28.22 -10.52 -27.18
N ARG A 123 28.43 -11.85 -27.05
CA ARG A 123 27.77 -12.68 -26.03
C ARG A 123 28.11 -12.22 -24.60
N VAL A 124 29.37 -11.87 -24.34
CA VAL A 124 29.81 -11.30 -23.06
C VAL A 124 29.07 -9.99 -22.75
N LEU A 125 29.05 -9.04 -23.70
CA LEU A 125 28.39 -7.74 -23.53
C LEU A 125 26.87 -7.89 -23.30
N LEU A 126 26.22 -8.82 -24.00
CA LEU A 126 24.81 -9.12 -23.81
C LEU A 126 24.51 -9.72 -22.43
N HIS A 127 25.45 -10.46 -21.84
CA HIS A 127 25.31 -11.01 -20.49
C HIS A 127 25.34 -9.91 -19.41
N PHE A 128 26.21 -8.90 -19.52
CA PHE A 128 26.21 -7.72 -18.62
C PHE A 128 24.88 -6.96 -18.63
N VAL A 129 24.17 -6.91 -19.75
CA VAL A 129 22.84 -6.25 -19.82
C VAL A 129 21.78 -6.93 -18.94
N ALA A 130 21.90 -8.25 -18.79
CA ALA A 130 21.02 -9.04 -17.94
C ALA A 130 21.35 -8.85 -16.44
N ARG A 131 22.61 -8.53 -16.10
CA ARG A 131 23.13 -8.44 -14.73
C ARG A 131 24.07 -7.25 -14.56
N ARG A 132 23.63 -6.23 -13.82
CA ARG A 132 24.33 -4.93 -13.72
C ARG A 132 24.58 -4.44 -12.29
N GLY A 133 24.48 -5.35 -11.31
CA GLY A 133 24.66 -5.07 -9.90
C GLY A 133 23.63 -4.13 -9.26
N PHE A 134 23.65 -4.11 -7.94
CA PHE A 134 22.95 -3.13 -7.09
C PHE A 134 23.63 -1.75 -7.16
N LEU A 135 22.90 -0.69 -6.82
CA LEU A 135 23.46 0.64 -6.67
C LEU A 135 22.95 1.21 -5.35
N SER A 136 23.86 1.48 -4.41
CA SER A 136 23.57 1.97 -3.05
C SER A 136 22.79 3.28 -3.05
N SER A 137 22.02 3.53 -1.97
CA SER A 137 21.16 4.71 -1.86
C SER A 137 21.99 5.99 -1.75
N LYS A 138 23.11 5.96 -1.01
CA LYS A 138 24.09 7.06 -0.95
C LYS A 138 24.65 7.43 -2.34
N LYS A 139 24.98 6.43 -3.18
CA LYS A 139 25.40 6.65 -4.57
C LYS A 139 24.24 7.06 -5.50
N GLN A 140 22.98 6.80 -5.11
CA GLN A 140 21.82 7.32 -5.83
C GLN A 140 21.61 8.82 -5.59
N ILE A 141 21.99 9.37 -4.42
CA ILE A 141 21.93 10.82 -4.13
C ILE A 141 22.82 11.61 -5.10
N ALA A 142 24.02 11.08 -5.38
CA ALA A 142 24.93 11.62 -6.39
C ALA A 142 24.33 11.61 -7.81
N GLY A 143 23.30 10.80 -8.06
CA GLY A 143 22.56 10.80 -9.31
C GLY A 143 23.46 10.50 -10.51
N ASP A 144 23.60 11.45 -11.41
CA ASP A 144 24.48 11.36 -12.59
C ASP A 144 25.94 11.74 -12.32
N LEU A 145 26.26 12.30 -11.15
CA LEU A 145 27.65 12.48 -10.67
C LEU A 145 28.22 11.22 -10.03
N VAL A 146 27.48 10.11 -10.00
CA VAL A 146 27.97 8.90 -9.35
C VAL A 146 29.31 8.42 -9.92
N ASP A 147 29.63 8.69 -11.18
CA ASP A 147 30.88 8.29 -11.82
C ASP A 147 31.92 9.41 -11.91
N ASP A 148 31.64 10.57 -11.31
CA ASP A 148 32.57 11.71 -11.26
C ASP A 148 33.70 11.44 -10.25
N PRO A 149 34.99 11.63 -10.62
CA PRO A 149 36.12 11.32 -9.75
C PRO A 149 36.07 12.03 -8.40
N ASP A 150 35.82 13.36 -8.41
CA ASP A 150 35.76 14.16 -7.19
C ASP A 150 34.62 13.69 -6.26
N THR A 151 33.49 13.32 -6.87
CA THR A 151 32.33 12.78 -6.14
C THR A 151 32.63 11.41 -5.54
N GLN A 152 33.33 10.52 -6.25
CA GLN A 152 33.76 9.23 -5.71
C GLN A 152 34.75 9.39 -4.56
N THR A 153 35.71 10.30 -4.66
CA THR A 153 36.64 10.62 -3.57
C THR A 153 35.87 11.08 -2.34
N TYR A 154 34.96 12.05 -2.48
CA TYR A 154 34.14 12.51 -1.36
C TYR A 154 33.26 11.40 -0.77
N LEU A 155 32.56 10.62 -1.60
CA LEU A 155 31.75 9.50 -1.13
C LEU A 155 32.59 8.43 -0.42
N SER A 156 33.83 8.18 -0.85
CA SER A 156 34.73 7.23 -0.20
C SER A 156 35.16 7.69 1.20
N THR A 157 35.35 9.00 1.41
CA THR A 157 35.62 9.57 2.74
C THR A 157 34.43 9.38 3.69
N LEU A 158 33.19 9.43 3.16
CA LEU A 158 31.96 9.21 3.92
C LEU A 158 31.64 7.72 4.15
N ASP A 159 31.97 6.84 3.20
CA ASP A 159 31.75 5.38 3.29
C ASP A 159 32.71 4.69 4.28
N SER A 160 33.73 5.39 4.80
CA SER A 160 34.60 4.90 5.89
C SER A 160 33.85 4.64 7.21
N ARG A 161 32.62 5.15 7.35
CA ARG A 161 31.73 4.85 8.47
C ARG A 161 30.88 3.61 8.16
N GLN A 162 30.94 2.58 9.01
CA GLN A 162 30.14 1.36 8.86
C GLN A 162 28.65 1.71 8.76
N THR A 163 28.08 1.62 7.55
CA THR A 163 26.65 1.80 7.36
C THR A 163 25.95 0.49 7.76
N ARG A 164 25.22 0.49 8.88
CA ARG A 164 24.48 -0.69 9.37
C ARG A 164 23.00 -0.55 8.96
N GLY A 165 22.41 -1.58 8.35
CA GLY A 165 21.25 -1.39 7.45
C GLY A 165 20.71 -2.67 6.78
N GLU A 166 19.51 -2.66 6.18
CA GLU A 166 19.21 -3.62 5.09
C GLU A 166 20.21 -3.45 3.96
N GLU A 167 20.50 -2.19 3.65
CA GLU A 167 21.60 -1.80 2.79
C GLU A 167 22.95 -2.18 3.39
N GLY A 168 23.11 -2.16 4.72
CA GLY A 168 24.30 -2.61 5.44
C GLY A 168 24.57 -4.10 5.28
N GLN A 169 23.58 -4.97 5.49
CA GLN A 169 23.70 -6.41 5.23
C GLN A 169 23.89 -6.70 3.74
N PHE A 170 23.20 -5.95 2.87
CA PHE A 170 23.41 -6.05 1.43
C PHE A 170 24.84 -5.64 1.04
N LYS A 171 25.39 -4.59 1.66
CA LYS A 171 26.79 -4.16 1.54
C LYS A 171 27.76 -5.18 2.16
N ALA A 172 27.38 -5.84 3.25
CA ALA A 172 28.17 -6.91 3.88
C ALA A 172 28.23 -8.16 3.00
N ASP A 173 27.10 -8.61 2.45
CA ASP A 173 27.03 -9.66 1.44
C ASP A 173 27.89 -9.28 0.21
N ILE A 174 27.85 -8.01 -0.24
CA ILE A 174 28.73 -7.50 -1.30
C ILE A 174 30.21 -7.58 -0.87
N ALA A 175 30.54 -7.19 0.36
CA ALA A 175 31.90 -7.22 0.90
C ALA A 175 32.44 -8.65 1.00
N GLN A 176 31.60 -9.61 1.42
CA GLN A 176 31.93 -11.03 1.38
C GLN A 176 32.23 -11.51 -0.05
N VAL A 177 31.51 -11.00 -1.05
CA VAL A 177 31.81 -11.31 -2.45
C VAL A 177 33.13 -10.69 -2.89
N TYR A 178 33.45 -9.46 -2.47
CA TYR A 178 34.78 -8.87 -2.71
C TYR A 178 35.89 -9.71 -2.08
N GLN A 179 35.75 -10.06 -0.80
CA GLN A 179 36.71 -10.92 -0.09
C GLN A 179 36.84 -12.29 -0.78
N ALA A 180 35.73 -12.91 -1.16
CA ALA A 180 35.76 -14.20 -1.84
C ALA A 180 36.42 -14.14 -3.22
N ILE A 181 36.34 -13.01 -3.94
CA ILE A 181 37.08 -12.80 -5.19
C ILE A 181 38.58 -12.77 -4.91
N GLU A 182 39.02 -12.05 -3.86
CA GLU A 182 40.42 -11.95 -3.44
C GLU A 182 40.95 -13.29 -2.93
N ASP A 183 40.25 -13.96 -2.02
CA ASP A 183 40.63 -15.25 -1.43
C ASP A 183 40.82 -16.35 -2.49
N ASN A 184 40.06 -16.27 -3.59
CA ASN A 184 40.17 -17.20 -4.71
C ASN A 184 41.16 -16.73 -5.79
N ASN A 185 41.93 -15.67 -5.52
CA ASN A 185 42.87 -15.05 -6.45
C ASN A 185 42.27 -14.73 -7.83
N ALA A 186 40.98 -14.38 -7.87
CA ALA A 186 40.29 -14.02 -9.10
C ALA A 186 40.43 -12.51 -9.37
N ARG A 187 40.64 -12.12 -10.64
CA ARG A 187 40.81 -10.72 -11.04
C ARG A 187 39.47 -9.98 -11.16
N THR A 188 38.39 -10.72 -11.36
CA THR A 188 37.05 -10.19 -11.65
C THR A 188 35.92 -11.07 -11.09
N LEU A 189 34.72 -10.50 -10.98
CA LEU A 189 33.51 -11.24 -10.58
C LEU A 189 33.16 -12.37 -11.55
N GLY A 190 33.34 -12.17 -12.86
CA GLY A 190 33.11 -13.18 -13.88
C GLY A 190 33.98 -14.42 -13.69
N GLU A 191 35.27 -14.20 -13.46
CA GLU A 191 36.28 -15.24 -13.21
C GLU A 191 36.01 -16.00 -11.91
N TYR A 192 35.75 -15.29 -10.82
CA TYR A 192 35.35 -15.93 -9.55
C TYR A 192 34.12 -16.83 -9.73
N LEU A 193 33.06 -16.30 -10.37
CA LEU A 193 31.83 -17.07 -10.59
C LEU A 193 32.02 -18.23 -11.58
N PHE A 194 33.01 -18.16 -12.47
CA PHE A 194 33.37 -19.28 -13.34
C PHE A 194 34.01 -20.41 -12.54
N ASN A 195 34.98 -20.06 -11.67
CA ASN A 195 35.80 -20.97 -10.87
C ASN A 195 35.08 -21.63 -9.69
N LEU A 196 33.84 -21.21 -9.38
CA LEU A 196 33.02 -21.89 -8.36
C LEU A 196 32.83 -23.38 -8.67
N GLU A 197 32.92 -24.21 -7.63
CA GLU A 197 32.68 -25.65 -7.71
C GLU A 197 31.39 -26.02 -8.47
N VAL A 198 31.45 -27.11 -9.23
CA VAL A 198 30.32 -27.64 -9.99
C VAL A 198 29.15 -27.93 -9.06
N GLY A 199 28.01 -27.26 -9.29
CA GLY A 199 26.81 -27.38 -8.47
C GLY A 199 26.54 -26.20 -7.53
N LYS A 200 27.54 -25.34 -7.27
CA LYS A 200 27.32 -24.05 -6.59
C LYS A 200 26.57 -23.07 -7.51
N VAL A 201 25.71 -22.25 -6.91
CA VAL A 201 24.79 -21.40 -7.69
C VAL A 201 25.46 -20.09 -8.08
N LYS A 202 25.68 -19.87 -9.37
CA LYS A 202 26.19 -18.60 -9.94
C LYS A 202 25.15 -17.44 -9.95
N ARG A 203 24.10 -17.55 -9.12
CA ARG A 203 22.93 -16.65 -9.04
C ARG A 203 22.38 -16.64 -7.61
N ASN A 204 21.92 -15.48 -7.16
CA ASN A 204 21.16 -15.42 -5.92
C ASN A 204 19.84 -16.22 -6.07
N ARG A 205 19.65 -17.20 -5.19
CA ARG A 205 18.42 -18.00 -5.07
C ARG A 205 18.06 -18.11 -3.60
N SER A 206 16.90 -17.58 -3.23
CA SER A 206 16.42 -17.54 -1.84
C SER A 206 16.28 -18.92 -1.19
N HIS A 207 16.07 -19.99 -1.96
CA HIS A 207 15.96 -21.37 -1.46
C HIS A 207 17.31 -22.09 -1.32
N ASP A 208 18.42 -21.44 -1.69
CA ASP A 208 19.79 -21.96 -1.60
C ASP A 208 20.65 -21.07 -0.67
N GLY A 209 20.04 -20.38 0.31
CA GLY A 209 20.74 -19.48 1.24
C GLY A 209 21.30 -18.22 0.58
N GLY A 210 20.54 -17.61 -0.34
CA GLY A 210 21.05 -16.62 -1.30
C GLY A 210 21.64 -15.31 -0.74
N HIS A 211 22.93 -15.33 -0.40
CA HIS A 211 23.76 -14.16 -0.04
C HIS A 211 24.62 -13.61 -1.19
N LEU A 212 24.55 -14.19 -2.40
CA LEU A 212 25.32 -13.69 -3.55
C LEU A 212 24.75 -12.34 -4.04
N ARG A 213 25.13 -11.24 -3.40
CA ARG A 213 24.80 -9.86 -3.76
C ARG A 213 25.99 -9.25 -4.48
N THR A 214 25.73 -8.62 -5.61
CA THR A 214 26.80 -8.08 -6.48
C THR A 214 26.61 -6.58 -6.63
N ASP A 215 27.70 -5.84 -6.44
CA ASP A 215 27.71 -4.39 -6.65
C ASP A 215 27.83 -4.05 -8.13
N ARG A 216 27.37 -2.86 -8.51
CA ARG A 216 27.53 -2.33 -9.87
C ARG A 216 29.00 -2.06 -10.20
N ALA A 217 29.84 -1.70 -9.22
CA ALA A 217 31.27 -1.46 -9.42
C ALA A 217 31.98 -2.72 -9.95
N MET A 218 31.73 -3.90 -9.34
CA MET A 218 32.29 -5.19 -9.81
C MET A 218 32.10 -5.42 -11.32
N TYR A 219 30.90 -5.13 -11.85
CA TYR A 219 30.63 -5.29 -13.28
C TYR A 219 31.26 -4.20 -14.14
N LYS A 220 31.43 -2.98 -13.62
CA LYS A 220 32.12 -1.89 -14.32
C LYS A 220 33.61 -2.18 -14.45
N ASP A 221 34.24 -2.59 -13.35
CA ASP A 221 35.67 -2.88 -13.30
C ASP A 221 36.01 -4.04 -14.22
N GLU A 222 35.21 -5.12 -14.17
CA GLU A 222 35.37 -6.25 -15.05
C GLU A 222 35.19 -5.88 -16.54
N LEU A 223 34.14 -5.12 -16.88
CA LEU A 223 33.93 -4.66 -18.25
C LEU A 223 35.11 -3.81 -18.74
N CYS A 224 35.64 -2.92 -17.90
CA CYS A 224 36.81 -2.10 -18.23
C CYS A 224 38.06 -2.96 -18.45
N LYS A 225 38.32 -3.97 -17.61
CA LYS A 225 39.47 -4.88 -17.77
C LYS A 225 39.36 -5.70 -19.06
N ILE A 226 38.20 -6.29 -19.33
CA ILE A 226 37.94 -7.03 -20.58
C ILE A 226 38.11 -6.09 -21.77
N TRP A 227 37.51 -4.89 -21.74
CA TRP A 227 37.63 -3.94 -22.85
C TRP A 227 39.08 -3.50 -23.10
N LYS A 228 39.84 -3.20 -22.05
CA LYS A 228 41.26 -2.81 -22.16
C LYS A 228 42.09 -3.86 -22.91
N LYS A 229 41.79 -5.14 -22.71
CA LYS A 229 42.45 -6.25 -23.42
C LYS A 229 41.89 -6.45 -24.83
N GLN A 230 40.57 -6.43 -24.98
CA GLN A 230 39.90 -6.77 -26.23
C GLN A 230 39.97 -5.66 -27.29
N GLN A 231 40.05 -4.38 -26.89
CA GLN A 231 40.01 -3.24 -27.82
C GLN A 231 41.11 -3.27 -28.89
N VAL A 232 42.25 -3.92 -28.62
CA VAL A 232 43.37 -4.02 -29.58
C VAL A 232 43.04 -4.99 -30.73
N TYR A 233 42.07 -5.88 -30.54
CA TYR A 233 41.72 -6.93 -31.49
C TYR A 233 40.49 -6.62 -32.34
N PHE A 234 39.77 -5.54 -32.05
CA PHE A 234 38.53 -5.18 -32.73
C PHE A 234 38.60 -3.74 -33.23
N ASP A 235 38.31 -3.52 -34.50
CA ASP A 235 38.12 -2.20 -35.09
C ASP A 235 36.69 -1.71 -34.79
N LEU A 236 36.55 -0.89 -33.74
CA LEU A 236 35.26 -0.41 -33.23
C LEU A 236 35.31 1.11 -33.03
N PRO A 237 34.17 1.82 -33.13
CA PRO A 237 34.13 3.26 -32.94
C PRO A 237 34.68 3.71 -31.57
N ASP A 238 35.31 4.88 -31.50
CA ASP A 238 35.88 5.43 -30.25
C ASP A 238 34.84 5.53 -29.11
N GLU A 239 33.58 5.84 -29.46
CA GLU A 239 32.48 5.94 -28.51
C GLU A 239 31.88 4.59 -28.11
N PHE A 240 32.35 3.47 -28.68
CA PHE A 240 31.73 2.15 -28.54
C PHE A 240 31.50 1.76 -27.07
N ILE A 241 32.54 1.85 -26.25
CA ILE A 241 32.48 1.46 -24.85
C ILE A 241 31.60 2.42 -24.03
N SER A 242 31.54 3.70 -24.41
CA SER A 242 30.68 4.70 -23.79
C SER A 242 29.20 4.36 -23.99
N GLU A 243 28.81 4.02 -25.23
CA GLU A 243 27.44 3.60 -25.52
C GLU A 243 27.10 2.24 -24.88
N VAL A 244 28.04 1.28 -24.84
CA VAL A 244 27.85 0.01 -24.11
C VAL A 244 27.57 0.26 -22.63
N LYS A 245 28.41 1.08 -21.96
CA LYS A 245 28.24 1.45 -20.54
C LYS A 245 26.89 2.14 -20.31
N LYS A 246 26.50 3.07 -21.19
CA LYS A 246 25.21 3.77 -21.15
C LYS A 246 24.04 2.81 -21.31
N ILE A 247 24.12 1.81 -22.19
CA ILE A 247 23.05 0.80 -22.34
C ILE A 247 22.93 -0.05 -21.07
N ILE A 248 24.03 -0.54 -20.50
CA ILE A 248 24.04 -1.46 -19.36
C ILE A 248 23.59 -0.74 -18.07
N PHE A 249 24.27 0.34 -17.71
CA PHE A 249 24.22 0.92 -16.37
C PHE A 249 23.19 2.04 -16.21
N TYR A 250 22.65 2.60 -17.30
CA TYR A 250 21.65 3.66 -17.21
C TYR A 250 20.42 3.24 -16.39
N GLN A 251 20.08 4.05 -15.38
CA GLN A 251 18.90 3.89 -14.55
C GLN A 251 18.11 5.20 -14.57
N ARG A 252 16.79 5.11 -14.78
CA ARG A 252 15.94 6.31 -14.75
C ARG A 252 15.88 6.84 -13.31
N PRO A 253 16.02 8.16 -13.10
CA PRO A 253 15.89 8.76 -11.79
C PRO A 253 14.48 8.57 -11.23
N LEU A 254 14.35 8.59 -9.91
CA LEU A 254 13.05 8.62 -9.23
C LEU A 254 12.36 9.96 -9.56
N LYS A 255 11.14 9.89 -10.11
CA LYS A 255 10.37 11.10 -10.47
C LYS A 255 9.38 11.41 -9.35
N LEU A 256 9.68 12.45 -8.57
CA LEU A 256 8.70 13.10 -7.71
C LEU A 256 7.65 13.79 -8.59
N ARG A 257 6.38 13.56 -8.26
CA ARG A 257 5.22 14.03 -9.01
C ARG A 257 4.67 15.29 -8.35
N LYS A 258 4.78 16.45 -9.02
CA LYS A 258 4.31 17.75 -8.50
C LYS A 258 2.81 17.69 -8.15
N ASP A 259 2.02 16.91 -8.88
CA ASP A 259 0.59 16.68 -8.66
C ASP A 259 0.24 16.01 -7.32
N ARG A 260 1.23 15.41 -6.64
CA ARG A 260 1.01 14.79 -5.32
C ARG A 260 1.20 15.75 -4.14
N VAL A 261 1.71 16.94 -4.40
CA VAL A 261 1.82 17.98 -3.39
C VAL A 261 0.42 18.57 -3.18
N GLY A 262 0.02 18.72 -1.91
CA GLY A 262 -1.27 19.34 -1.58
C GLY A 262 -1.37 20.78 -2.07
N LYS A 263 -2.60 21.28 -2.24
CA LYS A 263 -2.86 22.69 -2.54
C LYS A 263 -2.79 23.55 -1.28
N CYS A 264 -2.46 24.82 -1.45
CA CYS A 264 -2.44 25.78 -0.36
C CYS A 264 -3.85 26.04 0.17
N SER A 265 -3.98 26.21 1.49
CA SER A 265 -5.25 26.53 2.15
C SER A 265 -5.78 27.94 1.82
N LEU A 266 -4.89 28.92 1.62
CA LEU A 266 -5.24 30.31 1.29
C LEU A 266 -5.32 30.54 -0.23
N GLU A 267 -4.41 29.92 -0.99
CA GLU A 267 -4.24 30.10 -2.43
C GLU A 267 -4.48 28.77 -3.17
N SER A 268 -5.73 28.33 -3.24
CA SER A 268 -6.10 26.96 -3.68
C SER A 268 -5.62 26.55 -5.09
N LYS A 269 -5.31 27.52 -5.97
CA LYS A 269 -4.72 27.27 -7.30
C LYS A 269 -3.25 26.82 -7.20
N HIS A 270 -2.54 27.26 -6.15
CA HIS A 270 -1.11 27.04 -5.95
C HIS A 270 -0.81 25.80 -5.10
N TYR A 271 0.32 25.14 -5.39
CA TYR A 271 0.83 24.04 -4.57
C TYR A 271 1.50 24.55 -3.29
N ARG A 272 1.47 23.73 -2.25
CA ARG A 272 2.18 23.97 -0.98
C ARG A 272 3.69 24.10 -1.23
N ALA A 273 4.33 25.03 -0.52
CA ALA A 273 5.77 25.24 -0.58
C ALA A 273 6.52 24.12 0.14
N ASN A 274 7.70 23.75 -0.35
CA ASN A 274 8.57 22.80 0.33
C ASN A 274 9.17 23.43 1.60
N THR A 275 9.27 22.66 2.69
CA THR A 275 9.75 23.15 3.99
C THR A 275 11.22 23.58 3.97
N ALA A 276 12.03 23.06 3.05
CA ALA A 276 13.43 23.46 2.89
C ALA A 276 13.64 24.90 2.40
N ARG A 277 12.61 25.54 1.85
CA ARG A 277 12.75 26.92 1.33
C ARG A 277 13.03 27.89 2.47
N LEU A 278 14.00 28.78 2.26
CA LEU A 278 14.38 29.81 3.24
C LEU A 278 13.17 30.62 3.72
N GLU A 279 12.30 31.04 2.80
CA GLU A 279 11.12 31.82 3.13
C GLU A 279 10.12 31.03 3.99
N VAL A 280 10.06 29.71 3.81
CA VAL A 280 9.16 28.82 4.55
C VAL A 280 9.68 28.58 5.97
N GLN A 281 11.00 28.43 6.13
CA GLN A 281 11.61 28.29 7.46
C GLN A 281 11.53 29.60 8.25
N LYS A 282 11.75 30.73 7.57
CA LYS A 282 11.50 32.07 8.11
C LYS A 282 10.05 32.25 8.56
N PHE A 283 9.10 31.90 7.70
CA PHE A 283 7.67 31.92 8.05
C PHE A 283 7.35 31.02 9.26
N ARG A 284 7.98 29.85 9.37
CA ARG A 284 7.81 28.93 10.49
C ARG A 284 8.32 29.54 11.79
N TYR A 285 9.55 30.03 11.84
CA TYR A 285 10.12 30.54 13.08
C TYR A 285 9.55 31.90 13.49
N LEU A 286 9.19 32.78 12.55
CA LEU A 286 8.59 34.07 12.90
C LEU A 286 7.23 33.91 13.58
N GLN A 287 6.45 32.90 13.17
CA GLN A 287 5.24 32.55 13.90
C GLN A 287 5.52 32.07 15.32
N ASP A 288 6.65 31.39 15.54
CA ASP A 288 7.03 30.95 16.87
C ASP A 288 7.46 32.15 17.71
N VAL A 289 8.36 32.99 17.19
CA VAL A 289 8.82 34.23 17.85
C VAL A 289 7.67 35.17 18.20
N ASN A 290 6.74 35.41 17.27
CA ASN A 290 5.62 36.34 17.51
C ASN A 290 4.54 35.79 18.44
N ASN A 291 4.50 34.47 18.66
CA ASN A 291 3.61 33.83 19.62
C ASN A 291 4.31 33.57 20.97
N LEU A 292 5.60 33.85 21.12
CA LEU A 292 6.30 33.64 22.39
C LEU A 292 5.80 34.62 23.45
N GLU A 293 5.45 34.05 24.60
CA GLU A 293 5.06 34.77 25.80
C GLU A 293 5.79 34.13 26.99
N TYR A 294 6.19 34.95 27.95
CA TYR A 294 6.78 34.51 29.20
C TYR A 294 5.88 34.86 30.39
N PHE A 295 5.91 34.01 31.40
CA PHE A 295 5.11 34.19 32.61
C PHE A 295 5.89 35.01 33.63
N GLU A 296 5.44 36.25 33.85
CA GLU A 296 6.01 37.17 34.83
C GLU A 296 5.46 36.83 36.21
N ARG A 297 6.35 36.57 37.17
CA ARG A 297 5.96 36.04 38.49
C ARG A 297 5.36 37.11 39.39
N HIS A 298 5.82 38.35 39.26
CA HIS A 298 5.35 39.45 40.10
C HIS A 298 3.95 39.91 39.72
N SER A 299 3.62 39.91 38.43
CA SER A 299 2.29 40.30 37.92
C SER A 299 1.34 39.11 37.72
N GLU A 300 1.82 37.88 37.87
CA GLU A 300 1.11 36.62 37.60
C GLU A 300 0.45 36.57 36.21
N GLN A 301 1.05 37.25 35.23
CA GLN A 301 0.51 37.39 33.88
C GLN A 301 1.48 36.88 32.81
N TRP A 302 0.92 36.44 31.70
CA TRP A 302 1.68 36.15 30.49
C TRP A 302 1.95 37.47 29.76
N LEU A 303 3.23 37.82 29.64
CA LEU A 303 3.68 39.01 28.92
C LEU A 303 4.24 38.61 27.55
N LYS A 304 3.98 39.48 26.57
CA LYS A 304 4.53 39.37 25.21
C LYS A 304 5.96 39.91 25.19
N LEU A 305 6.76 39.38 24.28
CA LEU A 305 8.11 39.90 24.04
C LEU A 305 8.07 41.33 23.49
N SER A 306 9.05 42.15 23.90
CA SER A 306 9.32 43.45 23.28
C SER A 306 9.87 43.28 21.87
N ASP A 307 9.82 44.33 21.05
CA ASP A 307 10.32 44.22 19.67
C ASP A 307 11.84 44.02 19.63
N GLU A 308 12.60 44.62 20.55
CA GLU A 308 14.04 44.36 20.70
C GLU A 308 14.34 42.89 21.04
N GLN A 309 13.55 42.28 21.94
CA GLN A 309 13.69 40.85 22.27
C GLN A 309 13.35 39.98 21.06
N LYS A 310 12.31 40.33 20.30
CA LYS A 310 11.96 39.60 19.07
C LYS A 310 13.10 39.70 18.05
N ASP A 311 13.72 40.86 17.87
CA ASP A 311 14.80 41.04 16.90
C ASP A 311 16.05 40.22 17.27
N LYS A 312 16.42 40.17 18.56
CA LYS A 312 17.47 39.26 19.05
C LYS A 312 17.14 37.80 18.73
N LEU A 313 15.90 37.38 19.00
CA LEU A 313 15.47 36.01 18.68
C LEU A 313 15.43 35.71 17.18
N LYS A 314 15.03 36.67 16.33
CA LYS A 314 15.06 36.49 14.87
C LYS A 314 16.47 36.13 14.40
N ILE A 315 17.47 36.87 14.88
CA ILE A 315 18.89 36.57 14.60
C ILE A 315 19.24 35.18 15.15
N TYR A 316 18.93 34.90 16.41
CA TYR A 316 19.27 33.62 17.01
C TYR A 316 18.72 32.41 16.22
N PHE A 317 17.46 32.46 15.80
CA PHE A 317 16.81 31.42 15.00
C PHE A 317 17.38 31.31 13.57
N GLU A 318 17.94 32.38 13.01
CA GLU A 318 18.59 32.36 11.70
C GLU A 318 19.92 31.60 11.73
N TYR A 319 20.61 31.61 12.87
CA TYR A 319 21.94 31.00 13.05
C TYR A 319 21.93 29.60 13.69
N HIS A 320 20.79 29.14 14.20
CA HIS A 320 20.71 27.86 14.90
C HIS A 320 19.61 26.95 14.30
N PRO A 321 19.94 25.71 13.92
CA PRO A 321 18.94 24.80 13.33
C PRO A 321 17.92 24.30 14.37
N GLU A 322 18.35 24.05 15.61
CA GLU A 322 17.53 23.62 16.74
C GLU A 322 17.63 24.63 17.88
N ILE A 323 16.49 24.99 18.47
CA ILE A 323 16.41 26.03 19.50
C ILE A 323 16.08 25.40 20.85
N ALA A 324 17.09 25.26 21.70
CA ALA A 324 16.91 24.79 23.06
C ALA A 324 16.22 25.85 23.93
N ILE A 325 15.23 25.45 24.71
CA ILE A 325 14.50 26.35 25.63
C ILE A 325 15.44 27.05 26.62
N THR A 326 16.49 26.36 27.08
CA THR A 326 17.49 26.94 27.99
C THR A 326 18.30 28.05 27.30
N ALA A 327 18.70 27.85 26.05
CA ALA A 327 19.40 28.88 25.28
C ALA A 327 18.48 30.05 24.96
N LEU A 328 17.22 29.77 24.61
CA LEU A 328 16.18 30.78 24.39
C LEU A 328 15.98 31.69 25.61
N LYS A 329 15.91 31.12 26.82
CA LYS A 329 15.77 31.90 28.07
C LYS A 329 16.99 32.79 28.32
N ASN A 330 18.18 32.25 28.11
CA ASN A 330 19.42 33.02 28.27
C ASN A 330 19.48 34.20 27.28
N GLU A 331 19.11 33.98 26.02
CA GLU A 331 19.07 35.02 24.99
C GLU A 331 18.07 36.14 25.31
N LEU A 332 16.97 35.79 25.98
CA LEU A 332 15.96 36.74 26.44
C LEU A 332 16.30 37.43 27.77
N GLY A 333 17.40 37.03 28.43
CA GLY A 333 17.75 37.51 29.77
C GLY A 333 16.80 37.03 30.88
N LEU A 334 16.08 35.92 30.64
CA LEU A 334 15.11 35.36 31.58
C LEU A 334 15.76 34.37 32.54
N ASP A 335 15.25 34.30 33.77
CA ASP A 335 15.70 33.33 34.75
C ASP A 335 15.33 31.89 34.35
N LYS A 336 16.15 30.91 34.73
CA LYS A 336 15.89 29.49 34.37
C LYS A 336 14.46 29.02 34.71
N PRO A 337 13.85 29.42 35.84
CA PRO A 337 12.52 28.95 36.20
C PRO A 337 11.38 29.88 35.74
N THR A 338 11.61 30.93 34.94
CA THR A 338 10.53 31.63 34.21
C THR A 338 9.83 30.64 33.28
N LYS A 339 8.51 30.66 33.16
CA LYS A 339 7.79 29.77 32.23
C LYS A 339 7.60 30.45 30.88
N ILE A 340 7.70 29.68 29.79
CA ILE A 340 7.37 30.14 28.43
C ILE A 340 6.19 29.31 27.88
N ASN A 341 5.29 29.92 27.10
CA ASN A 341 4.09 29.24 26.60
C ASN A 341 4.42 28.12 25.59
N LEU A 342 5.54 28.23 24.88
CA LEU A 342 6.04 27.26 23.90
C LEU A 342 7.10 26.27 24.44
N GLU A 343 7.32 26.15 25.75
CA GLU A 343 8.36 25.26 26.32
C GLU A 343 8.28 23.79 25.86
N LYS A 344 7.09 23.31 25.53
CA LYS A 344 6.86 21.92 25.10
C LYS A 344 6.98 21.73 23.58
N LYS A 345 7.17 22.80 22.82
CA LYS A 345 7.30 22.76 21.37
C LYS A 345 8.76 22.52 20.99
N ASN A 346 9.00 21.69 19.99
CA ASN A 346 10.31 21.56 19.37
C ASN A 346 10.50 22.73 18.40
N LEU A 347 11.23 23.75 18.85
CA LEU A 347 11.47 24.99 18.12
C LEU A 347 12.62 24.80 17.13
N LYS A 348 12.37 25.15 15.86
CA LYS A 348 13.31 24.98 14.75
C LYS A 348 13.61 26.33 14.13
N GLY A 349 14.89 26.63 13.94
CA GLY A 349 15.35 27.81 13.21
C GLY A 349 15.47 27.57 11.70
N ASN A 350 16.42 28.28 11.07
CA ASN A 350 16.73 28.17 9.65
C ASN A 350 17.77 27.08 9.38
N ILE A 351 17.30 25.84 9.42
CA ILE A 351 18.08 24.63 9.14
C ILE A 351 18.80 24.74 7.79
N THR A 352 18.12 25.20 6.74
CA THR A 352 18.70 25.23 5.39
C THR A 352 19.80 26.26 5.24
N ALA A 353 19.65 27.45 5.82
CA ALA A 353 20.73 28.43 5.85
C ALA A 353 21.94 27.89 6.61
N CYS A 354 21.72 27.27 7.79
CA CYS A 354 22.79 26.67 8.59
C CYS A 354 23.53 25.58 7.80
N GLU A 355 22.82 24.69 7.09
CA GLU A 355 23.45 23.63 6.30
C GLU A 355 24.31 24.14 5.13
N ILE A 356 23.91 25.24 4.50
CA ILE A 356 24.71 25.86 3.45
C ILE A 356 25.92 26.56 4.07
N ARG A 357 25.71 27.29 5.18
CA ARG A 357 26.76 27.97 5.94
C ARG A 357 27.82 26.98 6.46
N ASP A 358 27.43 25.78 6.88
CA ASP A 358 28.38 24.72 7.29
C ASP A 358 29.35 24.31 6.16
N VAL A 359 28.97 24.52 4.89
CA VAL A 359 29.78 24.15 3.73
C VAL A 359 30.61 25.33 3.21
N ILE A 360 30.04 26.53 3.13
CA ILE A 360 30.70 27.71 2.52
C ILE A 360 31.18 28.75 3.54
N GLY A 361 30.91 28.55 4.83
CA GLY A 361 31.31 29.44 5.90
C GLY A 361 30.68 30.84 5.80
N ASN A 362 31.47 31.85 6.17
CA ASN A 362 31.04 33.25 6.27
C ASN A 362 30.60 33.86 4.93
N SER A 363 31.02 33.30 3.79
CA SER A 363 30.56 33.74 2.47
C SER A 363 29.03 33.66 2.30
N TRP A 364 28.35 32.80 3.07
CA TRP A 364 26.89 32.80 3.09
C TRP A 364 26.29 34.10 3.62
N ASP A 365 26.91 34.67 4.66
CA ASP A 365 26.39 35.87 5.34
C ASP A 365 26.76 37.16 4.60
N GLU A 366 27.78 37.11 3.74
CA GLU A 366 28.17 38.20 2.83
C GLU A 366 27.18 38.35 1.66
N TYR A 367 26.48 37.28 1.28
CA TYR A 367 25.48 37.32 0.22
C TYR A 367 24.24 38.10 0.62
N SER A 368 23.73 38.90 -0.33
CA SER A 368 22.42 39.54 -0.19
C SER A 368 21.30 38.49 -0.09
N ASN A 369 20.18 38.86 0.52
CA ASN A 369 18.98 38.00 0.58
C ASN A 369 18.57 37.42 -0.79
N LYS A 370 18.78 38.20 -1.87
CA LYS A 370 18.46 37.76 -3.24
C LYS A 370 19.43 36.68 -3.71
N GLU A 371 20.72 36.83 -3.43
CA GLU A 371 21.75 35.86 -3.78
C GLU A 371 21.60 34.57 -2.98
N GLN A 372 21.34 34.66 -1.67
CA GLN A 372 21.05 33.50 -0.82
C GLN A 372 19.86 32.67 -1.38
N ILE A 373 18.78 33.35 -1.75
CA ILE A 373 17.62 32.70 -2.38
C ILE A 373 18.00 32.09 -3.72
N GLN A 374 18.79 32.78 -4.55
CA GLN A 374 19.21 32.29 -5.87
C GLN A 374 20.10 31.04 -5.76
N LEU A 375 21.08 31.04 -4.84
CA LEU A 375 21.93 29.88 -4.58
C LEU A 375 21.08 28.70 -4.11
N PHE A 376 20.16 28.94 -3.16
CA PHE A 376 19.23 27.91 -2.73
C PHE A 376 18.35 27.38 -3.89
N GLU A 377 17.81 28.25 -4.76
CA GLU A 377 17.01 27.82 -5.90
C GLU A 377 17.81 26.95 -6.86
N ASP A 378 19.08 27.27 -7.11
CA ASP A 378 19.97 26.45 -7.93
C ASP A 378 20.14 25.06 -7.32
N LEU A 379 20.49 25.00 -6.02
CA LEU A 379 20.66 23.75 -5.28
C LEU A 379 19.39 22.90 -5.25
N PHE A 380 18.23 23.54 -5.09
CA PHE A 380 16.95 22.85 -4.90
C PHE A 380 16.29 22.45 -6.23
N THR A 381 16.36 23.27 -7.27
CA THR A 381 15.60 23.08 -8.51
C THR A 381 16.36 22.31 -9.59
N ILE A 382 17.68 22.46 -9.68
CA ILE A 382 18.50 21.79 -10.70
C ILE A 382 18.64 20.31 -10.35
N LYS A 383 17.90 19.47 -11.09
CA LYS A 383 17.81 18.03 -10.79
C LYS A 383 18.99 17.21 -11.30
N LYS A 384 19.69 17.69 -12.32
CA LYS A 384 20.86 17.01 -12.87
C LYS A 384 22.08 17.50 -12.10
N LYS A 385 22.72 16.62 -11.31
CA LYS A 385 23.79 16.99 -10.40
C LYS A 385 25.03 17.45 -11.16
N SER A 386 25.33 16.89 -12.34
CA SER A 386 26.43 17.39 -13.19
C SER A 386 26.21 18.83 -13.64
N SER A 387 24.98 19.19 -14.03
CA SER A 387 24.64 20.56 -14.40
C SER A 387 24.69 21.51 -13.21
N LEU A 388 24.31 21.03 -12.01
CA LEU A 388 24.42 21.82 -10.78
C LEU A 388 25.89 22.07 -10.42
N LYS A 389 26.74 21.02 -10.41
CA LYS A 389 28.20 21.15 -10.17
C LYS A 389 28.83 22.15 -11.13
N ALA A 390 28.52 22.04 -12.43
CA ALA A 390 29.03 22.98 -13.43
C ALA A 390 28.61 24.42 -13.12
N ARG A 391 27.33 24.65 -12.78
CA ARG A 391 26.84 25.99 -12.43
C ARG A 391 27.44 26.54 -11.14
N LEU A 392 27.66 25.71 -10.12
CA LEU A 392 28.31 26.12 -8.88
C LEU A 392 29.76 26.56 -9.11
N ILE A 393 30.46 25.91 -10.04
CA ILE A 393 31.85 26.28 -10.38
C ILE A 393 31.86 27.53 -11.27
N THR A 394 31.02 27.60 -12.31
CA THR A 394 31.13 28.68 -13.31
C THR A 394 30.43 29.98 -12.94
N HIS A 395 29.32 29.91 -12.20
CA HIS A 395 28.54 31.11 -11.83
C HIS A 395 28.84 31.60 -10.42
N TRP A 396 29.01 30.66 -9.48
CA TRP A 396 29.25 30.96 -8.06
C TRP A 396 30.72 30.87 -7.65
N ASP A 397 31.61 30.50 -8.58
CA ASP A 397 33.06 30.42 -8.40
C ASP A 397 33.53 29.51 -7.23
N PHE A 398 32.77 28.46 -6.94
CA PHE A 398 33.17 27.48 -5.92
C PHE A 398 34.22 26.49 -6.46
N ASP A 399 35.15 26.08 -5.58
CA ASP A 399 36.07 24.99 -5.89
C ASP A 399 35.33 23.65 -6.07
N LYS A 400 35.99 22.68 -6.71
CA LYS A 400 35.40 21.38 -7.04
C LYS A 400 34.91 20.62 -5.81
N GLN A 401 35.62 20.68 -4.68
CA GLN A 401 35.25 19.93 -3.48
C GLN A 401 34.03 20.57 -2.80
N THR A 402 34.01 21.90 -2.69
CA THR A 402 32.87 22.64 -2.15
C THR A 402 31.62 22.45 -3.01
N ALA A 403 31.76 22.51 -4.33
CA ALA A 403 30.64 22.26 -5.26
C ALA A 403 30.05 20.84 -5.10
N VAL A 404 30.89 19.82 -4.89
CA VAL A 404 30.44 18.44 -4.63
C VAL A 404 29.70 18.34 -3.30
N LYS A 405 30.23 18.94 -2.21
CA LYS A 405 29.56 18.97 -0.90
C LYS A 405 28.18 19.62 -0.99
N LEU A 406 28.09 20.79 -1.63
CA LEU A 406 26.83 21.49 -1.89
C LEU A 406 25.84 20.65 -2.70
N CYS A 407 26.33 19.92 -3.73
CA CYS A 407 25.49 19.02 -4.51
C CYS A 407 24.91 17.86 -3.70
N LEU A 408 25.51 17.50 -2.56
CA LEU A 408 25.11 16.35 -1.75
C LEU A 408 24.36 16.73 -0.46
N ILE A 409 24.09 18.02 -0.24
CA ILE A 409 23.23 18.47 0.86
C ILE A 409 21.83 17.81 0.75
N GLU A 410 21.37 17.28 1.89
CA GLU A 410 20.04 16.73 2.07
C GLU A 410 19.14 17.74 2.78
N PHE A 411 18.07 18.16 2.12
CA PHE A 411 17.15 19.16 2.66
C PHE A 411 15.93 18.57 3.36
N GLU A 412 15.33 19.33 4.31
CA GLU A 412 14.19 18.89 5.13
C GLU A 412 13.02 18.35 4.28
N PRO A 413 12.62 17.07 4.45
CA PRO A 413 11.61 16.45 3.62
C PRO A 413 10.20 16.78 4.11
N SER A 414 9.57 17.85 3.62
CA SER A 414 8.13 18.08 3.79
C SER A 414 7.60 19.25 2.95
N HIS A 415 6.32 19.58 3.13
CA HIS A 415 5.70 20.79 2.60
C HIS A 415 4.92 21.52 3.69
N SER A 416 4.91 22.85 3.61
CA SER A 416 4.08 23.73 4.44
C SER A 416 2.58 23.55 4.12
N ASN A 417 1.70 24.11 4.95
CA ASN A 417 0.27 24.23 4.63
C ASN A 417 -0.01 25.32 3.58
N HIS A 418 0.92 26.26 3.40
CA HIS A 418 0.79 27.41 2.50
C HIS A 418 1.68 27.31 1.26
N SER A 419 1.28 27.98 0.18
CA SER A 419 2.09 28.13 -1.04
C SER A 419 3.17 29.18 -0.80
N LEU A 420 4.20 29.19 -1.64
CA LEU A 420 5.27 30.18 -1.53
C LEU A 420 4.73 31.61 -1.74
N LYS A 421 3.75 31.75 -2.65
CA LYS A 421 3.06 33.03 -2.88
C LYS A 421 2.37 33.55 -1.63
N ALA A 422 1.57 32.71 -0.97
CA ALA A 422 0.89 33.09 0.27
C ALA A 422 1.90 33.41 1.38
N ILE A 423 2.97 32.62 1.50
CA ILE A 423 4.01 32.86 2.49
C ILE A 423 4.71 34.20 2.24
N LYS A 424 5.09 34.52 1.00
CA LYS A 424 5.70 35.81 0.65
C LYS A 424 4.77 37.00 0.93
N ALA A 425 3.46 36.84 0.78
CA ALA A 425 2.49 37.87 1.14
C ALA A 425 2.37 38.06 2.67
N LEU A 426 2.51 36.98 3.45
CA LEU A 426 2.39 37.02 4.91
C LEU A 426 3.68 37.47 5.63
N LEU A 427 4.84 37.20 5.04
CA LEU A 427 6.14 37.42 5.67
C LEU A 427 6.38 38.87 6.13
N PRO A 428 6.10 39.92 5.33
CA PRO A 428 6.34 41.30 5.76
C PRO A 428 5.61 41.65 7.07
N PHE A 429 4.37 41.18 7.22
CA PHE A 429 3.55 41.41 8.42
C PHE A 429 4.06 40.62 9.63
N LEU A 430 4.54 39.40 9.41
CA LEU A 430 5.18 38.61 10.47
C LEU A 430 6.52 39.24 10.89
N GLU A 431 7.28 39.83 9.98
CA GLU A 431 8.53 40.54 10.29
C GLU A 431 8.29 41.78 11.16
N GLN A 432 7.16 42.46 10.98
CA GLN A 432 6.66 43.55 11.84
C GLN A 432 6.20 43.07 13.24
N GLY A 433 6.22 41.77 13.51
CA GLY A 433 5.84 41.21 14.81
C GLY A 433 4.37 40.84 14.97
N LEU A 434 3.57 40.91 13.90
CA LEU A 434 2.16 40.50 13.92
C LEU A 434 2.01 38.99 14.08
N ARG A 435 0.94 38.55 14.74
CA ARG A 435 0.60 37.12 14.81
C ARG A 435 0.04 36.63 13.48
N TYR A 436 0.09 35.32 13.24
CA TYR A 436 -0.36 34.71 11.98
C TYR A 436 -1.81 35.08 11.62
N ASP A 437 -2.71 35.11 12.59
CA ASP A 437 -4.10 35.51 12.43
C ASP A 437 -4.25 36.96 11.97
N GLN A 438 -3.44 37.88 12.52
CA GLN A 438 -3.42 39.29 12.13
C GLN A 438 -2.78 39.48 10.76
N ALA A 439 -1.60 38.90 10.54
CA ALA A 439 -0.89 38.93 9.26
C ALA A 439 -1.75 38.40 8.10
N ARG A 440 -2.62 37.43 8.37
CA ARG A 440 -3.58 36.91 7.39
C ARG A 440 -4.62 37.95 6.97
N VAL A 441 -5.13 38.75 7.89
CA VAL A 441 -6.09 39.82 7.61
C VAL A 441 -5.41 40.92 6.81
N GLU A 442 -4.26 41.40 7.27
CA GLU A 442 -3.47 42.45 6.61
C GLU A 442 -3.04 42.05 5.19
N ALA A 443 -2.71 40.77 4.98
CA ALA A 443 -2.41 40.23 3.65
C ALA A 443 -3.65 40.03 2.75
N GLY A 444 -4.85 40.42 3.19
CA GLY A 444 -6.08 40.37 2.40
C GLY A 444 -6.74 39.00 2.29
N TYR A 445 -6.40 38.03 3.17
CA TYR A 445 -6.96 36.68 3.12
C TYR A 445 -8.20 36.48 4.01
N GLY A 446 -8.54 37.44 4.88
CA GLY A 446 -9.72 37.41 5.77
C GLY A 446 -9.83 36.18 6.68
N TYR A 447 -10.97 35.98 7.34
CA TYR A 447 -11.27 34.79 8.16
C TYR A 447 -12.27 33.82 7.53
N GLU A 448 -12.98 34.24 6.47
CA GLU A 448 -14.27 33.64 6.11
C GLU A 448 -14.23 32.30 5.38
N GLN A 449 -15.26 31.50 5.67
CA GLN A 449 -15.62 30.28 4.96
C GLN A 449 -16.00 30.64 3.52
N LYS A 450 -15.53 29.86 2.54
CA LYS A 450 -15.98 30.00 1.15
C LYS A 450 -17.52 30.02 1.14
N GLU A 451 -18.12 31.06 0.56
CA GLU A 451 -19.52 31.01 0.18
C GLU A 451 -19.72 29.75 -0.68
N VAL A 452 -20.54 28.85 -0.16
CA VAL A 452 -20.86 27.61 -0.86
C VAL A 452 -22.06 27.92 -1.73
N GLU A 453 -21.86 27.89 -3.05
CA GLU A 453 -22.95 28.03 -4.00
C GLU A 453 -23.97 26.90 -3.77
N VAL A 454 -25.20 27.26 -3.41
CA VAL A 454 -26.25 26.30 -3.08
C VAL A 454 -26.71 25.60 -4.36
N GLN A 455 -26.64 24.27 -4.36
CA GLN A 455 -27.01 23.41 -5.47
C GLN A 455 -28.34 22.69 -5.19
N ASN A 456 -29.07 22.35 -6.25
CA ASN A 456 -30.31 21.55 -6.16
C ASN A 456 -30.03 20.06 -5.91
N ASN A 457 -28.89 19.57 -6.40
CA ASN A 457 -28.42 18.19 -6.22
C ASN A 457 -26.95 18.20 -5.85
N LEU A 458 -26.46 17.16 -5.18
CA LEU A 458 -25.03 17.07 -4.88
C LEU A 458 -24.22 16.90 -6.18
N PRO A 459 -23.20 17.75 -6.41
CA PRO A 459 -22.34 17.71 -7.59
C PRO A 459 -21.35 16.54 -7.52
N ALA A 460 -20.24 16.56 -8.25
CA ALA A 460 -19.20 15.55 -8.07
C ALA A 460 -18.47 15.78 -6.73
N PRO A 461 -18.28 14.75 -5.89
CA PRO A 461 -17.61 14.93 -4.61
C PRO A 461 -16.13 15.30 -4.79
N PRO A 462 -15.51 15.93 -3.78
CA PRO A 462 -14.09 16.25 -3.82
C PRO A 462 -13.24 14.96 -3.93
N GLU A 463 -12.27 14.95 -4.84
CA GLU A 463 -11.34 13.84 -4.97
C GLU A 463 -10.27 13.87 -3.88
N THR A 464 -10.09 12.73 -3.21
CA THR A 464 -9.01 12.50 -2.25
C THR A 464 -8.01 11.46 -2.77
N SER A 465 -6.85 11.34 -2.12
CA SER A 465 -5.91 10.26 -2.42
C SER A 465 -6.37 8.88 -1.94
N ASN A 466 -7.38 8.81 -1.05
CA ASN A 466 -7.87 7.57 -0.48
C ASN A 466 -9.05 7.02 -1.32
N PRO A 467 -8.89 5.88 -2.02
CA PRO A 467 -9.94 5.34 -2.87
C PRO A 467 -11.18 4.86 -2.10
N ILE A 468 -11.04 4.48 -0.82
CA ILE A 468 -12.16 4.03 0.03
C ILE A 468 -13.07 5.23 0.29
N VAL A 469 -12.48 6.36 0.70
CA VAL A 469 -13.19 7.60 0.97
C VAL A 469 -13.89 8.14 -0.29
N ASN A 470 -13.18 8.16 -1.43
CA ASN A 470 -13.79 8.58 -2.70
C ASN A 470 -14.99 7.69 -3.07
N LYS A 471 -14.87 6.37 -2.88
CA LYS A 471 -15.98 5.45 -3.13
C LYS A 471 -17.16 5.72 -2.21
N GLY A 472 -16.92 5.94 -0.91
CA GLY A 472 -17.94 6.33 0.07
C GLY A 472 -18.67 7.62 -0.32
N LEU A 473 -17.94 8.69 -0.66
CA LEU A 473 -18.55 9.97 -1.07
C LEU A 473 -19.34 9.86 -2.39
N HIS A 474 -18.88 9.06 -3.35
CA HIS A 474 -19.64 8.83 -4.58
C HIS A 474 -20.92 8.02 -4.35
N GLU A 475 -20.92 7.05 -3.44
CA GLU A 475 -22.14 6.33 -3.08
C GLU A 475 -23.07 7.21 -2.23
N LEU A 476 -22.53 8.05 -1.34
CA LEU A 476 -23.31 9.08 -0.62
C LEU A 476 -24.05 9.99 -1.59
N ARG A 477 -23.35 10.54 -2.59
CA ARG A 477 -23.97 11.34 -3.66
C ARG A 477 -25.13 10.59 -4.33
N ARG A 478 -24.94 9.30 -4.63
CA ARG A 478 -25.96 8.48 -5.31
C ARG A 478 -27.19 8.27 -4.43
N VAL A 479 -27.00 7.98 -3.15
CA VAL A 479 -28.09 7.81 -2.18
C VAL A 479 -28.85 9.13 -2.03
N VAL A 480 -28.16 10.21 -1.68
CA VAL A 480 -28.79 11.52 -1.44
C VAL A 480 -29.51 12.02 -2.69
N ASN A 481 -28.90 11.98 -3.87
CA ASN A 481 -29.57 12.46 -5.08
C ASN A 481 -30.77 11.56 -5.46
N ALA A 482 -30.76 10.28 -5.10
CA ALA A 482 -31.93 9.41 -5.27
C ALA A 482 -33.04 9.74 -4.26
N VAL A 483 -32.69 10.04 -3.01
CA VAL A 483 -33.64 10.57 -2.00
C VAL A 483 -34.24 11.88 -2.48
N ILE A 484 -33.43 12.84 -2.97
CA ILE A 484 -33.90 14.13 -3.49
C ILE A 484 -34.85 13.93 -4.68
N LYS A 485 -34.50 13.02 -5.60
CA LYS A 485 -35.34 12.72 -6.76
C LYS A 485 -36.70 12.16 -6.37
N GLN A 486 -36.76 11.29 -5.36
CA GLN A 486 -37.99 10.61 -4.94
C GLN A 486 -38.84 11.46 -4.00
N TYR A 487 -38.21 12.14 -3.04
CA TYR A 487 -38.88 12.76 -1.89
C TYR A 487 -38.69 14.27 -1.82
N GLY A 488 -37.93 14.87 -2.73
CA GLY A 488 -37.54 16.28 -2.65
C GLY A 488 -36.38 16.53 -1.70
N LYS A 489 -35.96 17.78 -1.63
CA LYS A 489 -34.78 18.22 -0.87
C LYS A 489 -35.03 18.13 0.65
N PRO A 490 -34.07 17.61 1.45
CA PRO A 490 -34.17 17.64 2.90
C PRO A 490 -33.88 19.05 3.44
N ASP A 491 -34.56 19.43 4.51
CA ASP A 491 -34.34 20.70 5.23
C ASP A 491 -33.16 20.56 6.21
N ILE A 492 -33.05 19.39 6.84
CA ILE A 492 -32.02 19.06 7.84
C ILE A 492 -31.35 17.75 7.45
N VAL A 493 -30.02 17.69 7.59
CA VAL A 493 -29.23 16.46 7.43
C VAL A 493 -28.46 16.19 8.71
N ARG A 494 -28.66 15.01 9.30
CA ARG A 494 -27.96 14.56 10.52
C ARG A 494 -27.00 13.43 10.15
N ILE A 495 -25.72 13.60 10.44
CA ILE A 495 -24.66 12.65 10.06
C ILE A 495 -23.99 12.08 11.30
N GLU A 496 -23.81 10.75 11.37
CA GLU A 496 -22.95 10.14 12.39
C GLU A 496 -21.47 10.41 12.10
N MET A 497 -20.78 10.94 13.11
CA MET A 497 -19.33 10.97 13.19
C MET A 497 -18.83 9.82 14.06
N ALA A 498 -17.88 9.06 13.53
CA ALA A 498 -17.11 8.09 14.30
C ALA A 498 -16.07 8.75 15.24
N ARG A 499 -16.40 9.88 15.88
CA ARG A 499 -15.55 10.53 16.89
C ARG A 499 -15.88 10.03 18.29
N ASP A 500 -14.84 9.91 19.11
CA ASP A 500 -14.99 9.64 20.54
C ASP A 500 -15.68 10.82 21.26
N LEU A 501 -16.28 10.55 22.42
CA LEU A 501 -16.80 11.59 23.31
C LEU A 501 -15.69 12.60 23.64
N GLU A 502 -16.08 13.83 23.99
CA GLU A 502 -15.09 14.81 24.45
C GLU A 502 -14.37 14.25 25.66
N MET A 503 -13.05 14.41 25.67
CA MET A 503 -12.23 13.87 26.74
C MET A 503 -12.46 14.73 27.98
N ASN A 504 -12.88 14.12 29.08
CA ASN A 504 -12.87 14.81 30.37
C ASN A 504 -11.44 15.30 30.71
N THR A 505 -11.34 16.24 31.65
CA THR A 505 -10.07 16.88 32.04
C THR A 505 -8.97 15.87 32.39
N THR A 506 -9.32 14.75 33.04
CA THR A 506 -8.38 13.66 33.36
C THR A 506 -7.86 12.95 32.11
N ARG A 507 -8.75 12.47 31.24
CA ARG A 507 -8.37 11.79 29.98
C ARG A 507 -7.61 12.72 29.04
N TYR A 508 -7.94 14.01 29.02
CA TYR A 508 -7.20 15.01 28.26
C TYR A 508 -5.74 15.12 28.74
N LYS A 509 -5.53 15.24 30.06
CA LYS A 509 -4.18 15.28 30.66
C LYS A 509 -3.39 14.01 30.38
N GLU A 510 -4.01 12.83 30.50
CA GLU A 510 -3.38 11.54 30.16
C GLU A 510 -2.98 11.46 28.69
N ASN A 511 -3.85 11.90 27.78
CA ASN A 511 -3.55 11.95 26.36
C ASN A 511 -2.41 12.93 26.05
N GLN A 512 -2.39 14.10 26.67
CA GLN A 512 -1.33 15.09 26.49
C GLN A 512 0.02 14.55 26.97
N LYS A 513 0.04 13.87 28.14
CA LYS A 513 1.22 13.17 28.65
C LYS A 513 1.69 12.11 27.65
N ARG A 514 0.79 11.24 27.19
CA ARG A 514 1.12 10.19 26.19
C ARG A 514 1.66 10.77 24.88
N GLN A 515 1.13 11.89 24.39
CA GLN A 515 1.64 12.55 23.19
C GLN A 515 3.07 13.09 23.40
N LYS A 516 3.34 13.70 24.56
CA LYS A 516 4.66 14.18 24.93
C LYS A 516 5.68 13.03 25.00
N ASP A 517 5.33 11.94 25.67
CA ASP A 517 6.22 10.78 25.83
C ASP A 517 6.56 10.17 24.45
N ASN A 518 5.57 10.08 23.55
CA ASN A 518 5.77 9.63 22.16
C ASN A 518 6.69 10.56 21.37
N GLN A 519 6.55 11.89 21.54
CA GLN A 519 7.41 12.86 20.88
C GLN A 519 8.87 12.69 21.33
N GLN A 520 9.11 12.61 22.63
CA GLN A 520 10.45 12.43 23.19
C GLN A 520 11.09 11.11 22.73
N ALA A 521 10.30 10.03 22.65
CA ALA A 521 10.77 8.76 22.10
C ALA A 521 11.16 8.87 20.61
N ASN A 522 10.39 9.62 19.81
CA ASN A 522 10.72 9.86 18.40
C ASN A 522 11.96 10.74 18.22
N GLU A 523 12.21 11.69 19.12
CA GLU A 523 13.39 12.55 19.12
C GLU A 523 14.66 11.74 19.47
N ARG A 524 14.61 10.90 20.51
CA ARG A 524 15.69 9.95 20.84
C ARG A 524 15.99 9.02 19.67
N ALA A 525 14.96 8.45 19.05
CA ALA A 525 15.12 7.61 17.86
C ALA A 525 15.79 8.36 16.69
N THR A 526 15.50 9.64 16.53
CA THR A 526 16.07 10.46 15.45
C THR A 526 17.56 10.70 15.70
N LYS A 527 17.94 11.05 16.93
CA LYS A 527 19.36 11.25 17.31
C LYS A 527 20.17 9.98 17.12
N ALA A 528 19.69 8.85 17.65
CA ALA A 528 20.36 7.56 17.51
C ALA A 528 20.51 7.13 16.04
N PHE A 529 19.51 7.40 15.19
CA PHE A 529 19.60 7.11 13.76
C PHE A 529 20.69 7.93 13.06
N ILE A 530 20.77 9.24 13.34
CA ILE A 530 21.77 10.14 12.74
C ILE A 530 23.17 9.68 13.13
N GLU A 531 23.38 9.37 14.41
CA GLU A 531 24.67 8.90 14.95
C GLU A 531 25.12 7.58 14.30
N GLU A 532 24.21 6.63 14.11
CA GLU A 532 24.54 5.30 13.57
C GLU A 532 24.65 5.23 12.04
N THR A 533 23.82 5.98 11.31
CA THR A 533 23.72 5.84 9.83
C THR A 533 24.46 6.95 9.07
N GLY A 534 24.64 8.10 9.72
CA GLY A 534 25.07 9.35 9.10
C GLY A 534 24.00 10.03 8.23
N GLU A 535 22.79 9.47 8.13
CA GLU A 535 21.66 10.06 7.40
C GLU A 535 20.83 10.97 8.31
N LYS A 536 20.32 12.09 7.78
CA LYS A 536 19.67 13.13 8.61
C LYS A 536 18.22 12.84 8.95
N TYR A 537 17.47 12.17 8.07
CA TYR A 537 16.02 12.12 8.15
C TYR A 537 15.47 10.69 8.21
N PRO A 538 15.31 10.12 9.41
CA PRO A 538 14.74 8.79 9.56
C PRO A 538 13.28 8.74 9.14
N SER A 539 12.95 7.66 8.45
CA SER A 539 11.61 7.21 8.14
C SER A 539 10.80 6.87 9.39
N HIS A 540 9.48 6.71 9.21
CA HIS A 540 8.59 6.32 10.29
C HIS A 540 8.94 4.94 10.86
N ASP A 541 9.31 3.99 10.00
CA ASP A 541 9.61 2.62 10.42
C ASP A 541 10.91 2.56 11.21
N GLU A 542 11.94 3.31 10.84
CA GLU A 542 13.19 3.40 11.60
C GLU A 542 12.96 3.95 13.01
N LYS A 543 12.10 4.97 13.16
CA LYS A 543 11.70 5.47 14.47
C LYS A 543 10.97 4.40 15.29
N ILE A 544 10.09 3.62 14.65
CA ILE A 544 9.41 2.50 15.31
C ILE A 544 10.41 1.43 15.75
N ARG A 545 11.38 1.05 14.91
CA ARG A 545 12.41 0.04 15.25
C ARG A 545 13.14 0.42 16.54
N TYR A 546 13.63 1.65 16.63
CA TYR A 546 14.30 2.15 17.84
C TYR A 546 13.39 2.12 19.07
N ARG A 547 12.13 2.55 18.93
CA ARG A 547 11.19 2.53 20.05
C ARG A 547 10.87 1.12 20.53
N LEU A 548 10.69 0.18 19.61
CA LEU A 548 10.49 -1.23 19.95
C LEU A 548 11.73 -1.82 20.63
N TRP A 549 12.92 -1.43 20.19
CA TRP A 549 14.17 -1.83 20.82
C TRP A 549 14.27 -1.36 22.27
N GLU A 550 13.92 -0.09 22.56
CA GLU A 550 13.84 0.43 23.94
C GLU A 550 12.77 -0.31 24.77
N ASP A 551 11.56 -0.48 24.24
CA ASP A 551 10.44 -1.16 24.91
C ASP A 551 10.77 -2.62 25.28
N GLN A 552 11.66 -3.25 24.53
CA GLN A 552 12.05 -4.65 24.68
C GLN A 552 13.34 -4.84 25.50
N SER A 553 13.77 -3.79 26.20
CA SER A 553 15.02 -3.79 26.98
C SER A 553 16.23 -4.24 26.14
N TYR A 554 16.28 -3.73 24.90
CA TYR A 554 17.38 -3.92 23.94
C TYR A 554 17.56 -5.37 23.45
N ARG A 555 16.50 -6.18 23.51
CA ARG A 555 16.55 -7.61 23.16
C ARG A 555 15.52 -7.97 22.09
N CYS A 556 15.82 -9.02 21.35
CA CYS A 556 14.88 -9.65 20.42
C CYS A 556 13.69 -10.23 21.18
N ALA A 557 12.48 -9.90 20.73
CA ALA A 557 11.25 -10.33 21.38
C ALA A 557 11.04 -11.87 21.40
N TYR A 558 11.66 -12.59 20.46
CA TYR A 558 11.47 -14.04 20.32
C TYR A 558 12.67 -14.87 20.79
N SER A 559 13.89 -14.38 20.59
CA SER A 559 15.09 -15.14 20.95
C SER A 559 15.74 -14.69 22.26
N GLY A 560 15.33 -13.57 22.85
CA GLY A 560 15.93 -13.01 24.08
C GLY A 560 17.36 -12.48 23.95
N HIS A 561 18.05 -12.78 22.84
CA HIS A 561 19.36 -12.25 22.48
C HIS A 561 19.35 -10.71 22.41
N THR A 562 20.44 -10.10 22.88
CA THR A 562 20.65 -8.66 22.81
C THR A 562 20.75 -8.22 21.36
N ILE A 563 20.10 -7.11 21.03
CA ILE A 563 20.21 -6.41 19.76
C ILE A 563 21.11 -5.20 20.02
N ALA A 564 22.26 -5.12 19.36
CA ALA A 564 23.08 -3.91 19.44
C ALA A 564 22.39 -2.74 18.73
N LEU A 565 22.61 -1.50 19.17
CA LEU A 565 21.98 -0.30 18.56
C LEU A 565 22.21 -0.24 17.04
N GLY A 566 23.44 -0.49 16.60
CA GLY A 566 23.75 -0.56 15.17
C GLY A 566 22.95 -1.61 14.38
N GLN A 567 22.48 -2.69 15.01
CA GLN A 567 21.66 -3.71 14.36
C GLN A 567 20.18 -3.31 14.24
N VAL A 568 19.70 -2.36 15.05
CA VAL A 568 18.29 -1.92 15.08
C VAL A 568 17.85 -1.37 13.72
N PHE A 569 18.72 -0.59 13.07
CA PHE A 569 18.45 0.00 11.76
C PHE A 569 18.83 -0.94 10.60
N SER A 570 19.22 -2.19 10.90
CA SER A 570 19.74 -3.15 9.92
C SER A 570 18.72 -4.14 9.33
N ALA A 571 19.11 -4.92 8.31
CA ALA A 571 18.31 -6.06 7.82
C ALA A 571 18.18 -7.15 8.87
N ASP A 572 19.18 -7.28 9.75
CA ASP A 572 19.21 -8.35 10.75
C ASP A 572 17.97 -8.31 11.63
N CYS A 573 17.40 -7.11 11.83
CA CYS A 573 16.21 -6.88 12.62
C CYS A 573 15.04 -6.44 11.74
N GLU A 574 13.90 -7.11 11.93
CA GLU A 574 12.65 -6.79 11.29
C GLU A 574 11.60 -6.40 12.32
N ILE A 575 10.64 -5.56 11.90
CA ILE A 575 9.41 -5.36 12.67
C ILE A 575 8.47 -6.51 12.29
N ASP A 576 8.20 -7.39 13.24
CA ASP A 576 7.18 -8.43 13.09
C ASP A 576 5.87 -8.01 13.75
N HIS A 577 4.77 -8.53 13.19
CA HIS A 577 3.45 -8.47 13.79
C HIS A 577 3.24 -9.69 14.69
N ILE A 578 3.15 -9.49 16.01
CA ILE A 578 2.92 -10.56 17.00
C ILE A 578 1.77 -11.45 16.52
N LEU A 579 0.60 -10.86 16.29
CA LEU A 579 -0.50 -11.50 15.60
C LEU A 579 -0.35 -11.29 14.09
N PRO A 580 -0.30 -12.34 13.27
CA PRO A 580 -0.09 -12.23 11.83
C PRO A 580 -1.03 -11.20 11.19
N PHE A 581 -0.46 -10.17 10.55
CA PHE A 581 -1.26 -9.07 9.98
C PHE A 581 -2.34 -9.56 9.03
N LYS A 582 -2.09 -10.60 8.23
CA LYS A 582 -3.07 -11.18 7.29
C LYS A 582 -4.32 -11.75 7.99
N LYS A 583 -4.22 -12.08 9.28
CA LYS A 583 -5.28 -12.69 10.09
C LYS A 583 -5.91 -11.67 11.04
N SER A 584 -5.09 -10.87 11.73
CA SER A 584 -5.53 -9.88 12.73
C SER A 584 -5.89 -8.51 12.15
N LEU A 585 -5.27 -8.11 11.04
CA LEU A 585 -5.41 -6.79 10.42
C LEU A 585 -4.98 -5.63 11.34
N ASP A 586 -4.27 -5.95 12.43
CA ASP A 586 -3.80 -5.00 13.43
C ASP A 586 -2.37 -4.54 13.08
N ASP A 587 -2.25 -3.36 12.48
CA ASP A 587 -0.94 -2.71 12.23
C ASP A 587 -0.53 -1.75 13.35
N SER A 588 -1.23 -1.79 14.50
CA SER A 588 -0.91 -0.91 15.62
C SER A 588 0.46 -1.21 16.22
N TYR A 589 1.04 -0.21 16.85
CA TYR A 589 2.30 -0.35 17.60
C TYR A 589 2.24 -1.48 18.64
N MET A 590 1.07 -1.74 19.23
CA MET A 590 0.88 -2.80 20.22
C MET A 590 0.86 -4.21 19.64
N ASN A 591 0.76 -4.34 18.32
CA ASN A 591 0.95 -5.62 17.63
C ASN A 591 2.35 -5.75 17.01
N LYS A 592 3.24 -4.76 17.19
CA LYS A 592 4.59 -4.75 16.59
C LYS A 592 5.66 -5.06 17.61
N VAL A 593 6.65 -5.84 17.20
CA VAL A 593 7.88 -6.16 17.94
C VAL A 593 9.09 -6.14 17.02
N LEU A 594 10.25 -5.85 17.58
CA LEU A 594 11.53 -5.97 16.90
C LEU A 594 12.11 -7.35 17.17
N CYS A 595 12.43 -8.09 16.12
CA CYS A 595 13.06 -9.40 16.23
C CYS A 595 14.07 -9.62 15.11
N PHE A 596 14.93 -10.63 15.27
CA PHE A 596 15.84 -11.01 14.20
C PHE A 596 15.07 -11.61 13.01
N GLU A 597 15.52 -11.32 11.77
CA GLU A 597 14.91 -11.82 10.52
C GLU A 597 14.64 -13.33 10.58
N LYS A 598 15.62 -14.12 11.05
CA LYS A 598 15.51 -15.58 11.18
C LYS A 598 14.35 -16.00 12.08
N GLU A 599 14.11 -15.28 13.18
CA GLU A 599 13.01 -15.59 14.08
C GLU A 599 11.65 -15.20 13.49
N ASN A 600 11.59 -14.08 12.75
CA ASN A 600 10.40 -13.70 12.00
C ASN A 600 10.05 -14.74 10.91
N GLN A 601 11.06 -15.19 10.16
CA GLN A 601 10.90 -16.23 9.15
C GLN A 601 10.41 -17.56 9.76
N ASN A 602 10.94 -17.94 10.93
CA ASN A 602 10.51 -19.13 11.66
C ASN A 602 9.04 -19.03 12.10
N LYS A 603 8.61 -17.87 12.60
CA LYS A 603 7.21 -17.61 12.97
C LYS A 603 6.27 -17.63 11.77
N ALA A 604 6.67 -16.98 10.67
CA ALA A 604 5.87 -16.82 9.46
C ALA A 604 4.45 -16.30 9.76
N ASP A 605 3.42 -16.83 9.08
CA ASP A 605 2.01 -16.43 9.28
C ASP A 605 1.36 -17.10 10.52
N LYS A 606 2.12 -17.46 11.58
CA LYS A 606 1.59 -18.04 12.84
C LYS A 606 1.62 -17.04 14.00
N THR A 607 0.79 -17.24 15.02
CA THR A 607 0.93 -16.54 16.31
C THR A 607 2.15 -17.08 17.07
N PRO A 608 2.71 -16.38 18.07
CA PRO A 608 3.86 -16.86 18.81
C PRO A 608 3.58 -18.18 19.54
N ILE A 609 2.38 -18.31 20.15
CA ILE A 609 1.97 -19.54 20.83
C ILE A 609 1.77 -20.70 19.84
N ASP A 610 1.28 -20.46 18.62
CA ASP A 610 1.16 -21.51 17.61
C ASP A 610 2.51 -21.87 16.95
N ALA A 611 3.48 -20.96 16.99
CA ALA A 611 4.82 -21.19 16.47
C ALA A 611 5.72 -21.94 17.46
N TRP A 612 5.65 -21.60 18.75
CA TRP A 612 6.59 -22.09 19.77
C TRP A 612 5.93 -22.69 21.01
N GLY A 613 4.61 -22.64 21.17
CA GLY A 613 3.94 -23.14 22.38
C GLY A 613 4.05 -24.66 22.61
N GLY A 614 4.47 -25.43 21.60
CA GLY A 614 4.83 -26.85 21.75
C GLY A 614 6.30 -27.09 22.16
N ASP A 615 7.16 -26.07 22.08
CA ASP A 615 8.55 -26.10 22.54
C ASP A 615 8.63 -25.42 23.91
N ASN A 616 8.57 -26.24 24.97
CA ASN A 616 8.56 -25.74 26.35
C ASN A 616 9.78 -24.87 26.66
N ASN A 617 10.96 -25.16 26.12
CA ASN A 617 12.17 -24.39 26.41
C ASN A 617 12.10 -23.00 25.75
N LYS A 618 11.79 -22.94 24.46
CA LYS A 618 11.69 -21.67 23.73
C LYS A 618 10.51 -20.82 24.19
N TRP A 619 9.36 -21.45 24.48
CA TRP A 619 8.20 -20.73 24.99
C TRP A 619 8.42 -20.16 26.40
N ASN A 620 9.07 -20.92 27.29
CA ASN A 620 9.46 -20.41 28.61
C ASN A 620 10.44 -19.24 28.51
N GLN A 621 11.40 -19.31 27.59
CA GLN A 621 12.31 -18.19 27.33
C GLN A 621 11.57 -16.92 26.89
N ILE A 622 10.65 -17.04 25.93
CA ILE A 622 9.85 -15.91 25.44
C ILE A 622 9.00 -15.33 26.56
N THR A 623 8.26 -16.17 27.29
CA THR A 623 7.36 -15.73 28.35
C THR A 623 8.10 -15.08 29.53
N GLN A 624 9.30 -15.57 29.87
CA GLN A 624 10.17 -14.92 30.86
C GLN A 624 10.73 -13.57 30.36
N ALA A 625 11.01 -13.44 29.06
CA ALA A 625 11.50 -12.18 28.50
C ALA A 625 10.40 -11.11 28.51
N ILE A 626 9.19 -11.45 28.04
CA ILE A 626 8.07 -10.50 27.96
C ILE A 626 7.46 -10.16 29.32
N SER A 627 7.61 -11.02 30.34
CA SER A 627 7.11 -10.73 31.70
C SER A 627 7.86 -9.59 32.38
N ARG A 628 9.08 -9.28 31.91
CA ARG A 628 9.91 -8.16 32.38
C ARG A 628 9.59 -6.84 31.69
N TRP A 629 8.73 -6.84 30.67
CA TRP A 629 8.34 -5.62 29.97
C TRP A 629 7.46 -4.72 30.84
N ASP A 630 7.45 -3.42 30.54
CA ASP A 630 6.69 -2.44 31.29
C ASP A 630 5.18 -2.75 31.28
N LYS A 631 4.50 -2.45 32.39
CA LYS A 631 3.05 -2.69 32.55
C LYS A 631 2.20 -1.96 31.50
N SER A 632 2.67 -0.84 30.96
CA SER A 632 2.01 -0.13 29.86
C SER A 632 1.90 -0.97 28.58
N LEU A 633 2.75 -1.98 28.42
CA LEU A 633 2.75 -2.93 27.29
C LEU A 633 1.86 -4.16 27.56
N LYS A 634 1.02 -4.18 28.60
CA LYS A 634 0.14 -5.31 28.93
C LYS A 634 -0.70 -5.81 27.74
N SER A 635 -1.22 -4.89 26.92
CA SER A 635 -1.96 -5.24 25.70
C SER A 635 -1.07 -5.90 24.64
N LYS A 636 0.21 -5.51 24.55
CA LYS A 636 1.19 -6.16 23.68
C LYS A 636 1.51 -7.56 24.19
N ILE A 637 1.75 -7.71 25.48
CA ILE A 637 2.03 -9.00 26.14
C ILE A 637 0.87 -9.98 25.95
N SER A 638 -0.38 -9.55 26.15
CA SER A 638 -1.53 -10.45 26.01
C SER A 638 -1.68 -11.05 24.62
N ARG A 639 -1.21 -10.36 23.56
CA ARG A 639 -1.25 -10.85 22.18
C ARG A 639 -0.31 -12.04 21.94
N PHE A 640 0.76 -12.20 22.72
CA PHE A 640 1.64 -13.37 22.58
C PHE A 640 0.90 -14.68 22.89
N TYR A 641 -0.06 -14.64 23.81
CA TYR A 641 -0.79 -15.80 24.30
C TYR A 641 -2.05 -16.13 23.48
N MET A 642 -2.42 -15.30 22.50
CA MET A 642 -3.60 -15.52 21.67
C MET A 642 -3.31 -16.56 20.59
N ARG A 643 -4.19 -17.55 20.44
CA ARG A 643 -4.10 -18.54 19.36
C ARG A 643 -4.80 -18.01 18.11
N GLU A 644 -4.49 -18.63 16.97
CA GLU A 644 -5.15 -18.30 15.71
C GLU A 644 -6.69 -18.39 15.77
N ASN A 645 -7.23 -19.34 16.54
CA ASN A 645 -8.67 -19.52 16.69
C ASN A 645 -9.35 -18.39 17.48
N ASP A 646 -8.59 -17.67 18.31
CA ASP A 646 -9.09 -16.54 19.11
C ASP A 646 -9.14 -15.24 18.28
N LEU A 647 -8.57 -15.26 17.07
CA LEU A 647 -8.54 -14.10 16.18
C LEU A 647 -9.91 -13.91 15.53
N GLU A 648 -10.77 -13.13 16.19
CA GLU A 648 -11.92 -12.56 15.52
C GLU A 648 -11.45 -11.57 14.45
N ARG A 649 -11.97 -11.69 13.22
CA ARG A 649 -11.83 -10.66 12.16
C ARG A 649 -12.69 -9.44 12.51
N GLY A 650 -12.43 -8.86 13.68
CA GLY A 650 -13.13 -7.70 14.20
C GLY A 650 -13.00 -6.48 13.30
N PHE A 651 -13.84 -5.49 13.57
CA PHE A 651 -13.92 -4.23 12.85
C PHE A 651 -12.53 -3.57 12.77
N ILE A 652 -12.03 -3.37 11.54
CA ILE A 652 -10.64 -2.97 11.32
C ILE A 652 -10.46 -1.51 11.78
N SER A 653 -9.42 -1.23 12.57
CA SER A 653 -9.07 0.14 12.99
C SER A 653 -8.92 1.12 11.81
N SER A 654 -8.49 0.62 10.64
CA SER A 654 -8.45 1.39 9.40
C SER A 654 -9.83 1.78 8.87
N GLN A 655 -10.85 0.90 9.00
CA GLN A 655 -12.23 1.21 8.60
C GLN A 655 -12.80 2.35 9.44
N LEU A 656 -12.47 2.40 10.74
CA LEU A 656 -12.88 3.52 11.61
C LEU A 656 -12.25 4.84 11.16
N ASN A 657 -10.97 4.84 10.80
CA ASN A 657 -10.31 6.05 10.29
C ASN A 657 -10.86 6.49 8.93
N ASP A 658 -11.16 5.54 8.04
CA ASP A 658 -11.81 5.83 6.77
C ASP A 658 -13.22 6.38 6.97
N THR A 659 -14.03 5.79 7.86
CA THR A 659 -15.35 6.30 8.24
C THR A 659 -15.26 7.71 8.83
N ARG A 660 -14.36 7.96 9.80
CA ARG A 660 -14.12 9.31 10.35
C ARG A 660 -13.83 10.33 9.26
N TYR A 661 -13.02 9.94 8.27
CA TYR A 661 -12.67 10.83 7.17
C TYR A 661 -13.85 11.06 6.22
N ILE A 662 -14.62 10.01 5.89
CA ILE A 662 -15.87 10.11 5.10
C ILE A 662 -16.84 11.06 5.79
N SER A 663 -17.18 10.86 7.07
CA SER A 663 -18.15 11.70 7.78
C SER A 663 -17.71 13.17 7.85
N ARG A 664 -16.41 13.43 8.08
CA ARG A 664 -15.87 14.81 8.09
C ARG A 664 -16.02 15.50 6.72
N LEU A 665 -15.76 14.79 5.63
CA LEU A 665 -15.91 15.35 4.28
C LEU A 665 -17.38 15.47 3.89
N ALA A 666 -18.20 14.49 4.25
CA ALA A 666 -19.64 14.48 4.04
C ALA A 666 -20.30 15.69 4.70
N GLN A 667 -19.91 16.06 5.92
CA GLN A 667 -20.43 17.26 6.59
C GLN A 667 -20.28 18.52 5.73
N ASN A 668 -19.07 18.80 5.23
CA ASN A 668 -18.83 19.97 4.39
C ASN A 668 -19.51 19.85 3.03
N TYR A 669 -19.54 18.64 2.47
CA TYR A 669 -20.13 18.38 1.16
C TYR A 669 -21.66 18.50 1.16
N MET A 670 -22.33 18.08 2.23
CA MET A 670 -23.79 18.21 2.37
C MET A 670 -24.25 19.67 2.48
N ARG A 671 -23.40 20.57 2.99
CA ARG A 671 -23.71 22.01 3.03
C ARG A 671 -23.89 22.63 1.64
N GLU A 672 -23.38 22.00 0.58
CA GLU A 672 -23.65 22.43 -0.81
C GLU A 672 -25.13 22.33 -1.18
N LEU A 673 -25.93 21.57 -0.44
CA LEU A 673 -27.38 21.62 -0.59
C LEU A 673 -28.01 22.82 0.10
N GLY A 674 -27.31 23.63 0.91
CA GLY A 674 -27.95 24.71 1.66
C GLY A 674 -28.96 24.24 2.72
N CYS A 675 -28.90 22.98 3.14
CA CYS A 675 -29.65 22.43 4.27
C CYS A 675 -28.87 22.60 5.58
N ASP A 676 -29.55 22.57 6.73
CA ASP A 676 -28.85 22.53 8.03
C ASP A 676 -28.18 21.16 8.21
N VAL A 677 -26.87 21.14 8.47
CA VAL A 677 -26.09 19.90 8.63
C VAL A 677 -25.63 19.77 10.07
N ASN A 678 -26.21 18.82 10.78
CA ASN A 678 -25.86 18.48 12.16
C ASN A 678 -25.07 17.18 12.22
N VAL A 679 -24.38 16.99 13.34
CA VAL A 679 -23.49 15.86 13.58
C VAL A 679 -23.79 15.24 14.93
N THR A 680 -23.87 13.91 14.95
CA THR A 680 -23.97 13.12 16.18
C THR A 680 -22.74 12.23 16.35
N LYS A 681 -22.46 11.78 17.58
CA LYS A 681 -21.36 10.84 17.86
C LYS A 681 -21.91 9.42 17.94
N GLY A 682 -21.24 8.46 17.30
CA GLY A 682 -21.68 7.07 17.25
C GLY A 682 -21.89 6.40 18.62
N PHE A 683 -21.10 6.79 19.62
CA PHE A 683 -21.32 6.32 20.99
C PHE A 683 -22.70 6.73 21.54
N VAL A 684 -23.09 8.00 21.34
CA VAL A 684 -24.38 8.52 21.80
C VAL A 684 -25.53 7.84 21.07
N VAL A 685 -25.40 7.68 19.74
CA VAL A 685 -26.37 6.94 18.91
C VAL A 685 -26.54 5.52 19.43
N SER A 686 -25.45 4.83 19.77
CA SER A 686 -25.53 3.46 20.31
C SER A 686 -26.22 3.39 21.67
N GLN A 687 -26.03 4.37 22.54
CA GLN A 687 -26.69 4.40 23.85
C GLN A 687 -28.20 4.68 23.70
N ILE A 688 -28.57 5.66 22.86
CA ILE A 688 -29.96 5.99 22.55
C ILE A 688 -30.67 4.79 21.92
N ARG A 689 -30.05 4.14 20.92
CA ARG A 689 -30.59 2.94 20.25
C ARG A 689 -30.93 1.82 21.23
N HIS A 690 -30.04 1.55 22.18
CA HIS A 690 -30.26 0.57 23.23
C HIS A 690 -31.41 0.97 24.16
N GLN A 691 -31.40 2.23 24.62
CA GLN A 691 -32.45 2.73 25.51
C GLN A 691 -33.85 2.73 24.87
N TRP A 692 -33.95 2.97 23.56
CA TRP A 692 -35.21 2.91 22.83
C TRP A 692 -35.65 1.49 22.45
N GLY A 693 -34.87 0.46 22.78
CA GLY A 693 -35.21 -0.94 22.50
C GLY A 693 -35.05 -1.37 21.04
N PHE A 694 -34.42 -0.54 20.19
CA PHE A 694 -34.31 -0.82 18.76
C PHE A 694 -33.35 -1.98 18.42
N ASN A 695 -32.52 -2.43 19.37
CA ASN A 695 -31.66 -3.61 19.17
C ASN A 695 -32.48 -4.89 18.95
N ASN A 696 -33.68 -4.97 19.53
CA ASN A 696 -34.54 -6.17 19.51
C ASN A 696 -35.34 -6.32 18.20
N LEU A 697 -35.29 -5.35 17.29
CA LEU A 697 -36.08 -5.37 16.04
C LEU A 697 -35.61 -6.45 15.05
N ILE A 698 -34.32 -6.76 15.07
CA ILE A 698 -33.68 -7.70 14.14
C ILE A 698 -32.79 -8.75 14.82
N GLY A 699 -32.60 -8.66 16.15
CA GLY A 699 -31.76 -9.57 16.93
C GLY A 699 -32.52 -10.21 18.09
N GLU A 700 -32.10 -11.41 18.48
CA GLU A 700 -32.68 -12.17 19.63
C GLU A 700 -32.17 -11.68 20.99
N THR A 701 -31.23 -10.72 21.00
CA THR A 701 -30.61 -10.18 22.21
C THR A 701 -30.67 -8.66 22.18
N ASP A 702 -30.56 -8.03 23.35
CA ASP A 702 -30.44 -6.57 23.48
C ASP A 702 -29.05 -6.02 23.03
N LYS A 703 -28.25 -6.84 22.35
CA LYS A 703 -27.01 -6.41 21.72
C LYS A 703 -27.27 -6.09 20.25
N LYS A 704 -26.52 -5.14 19.71
CA LYS A 704 -26.58 -4.78 18.28
C LYS A 704 -26.31 -6.02 17.41
N GLU A 705 -27.31 -6.43 16.63
CA GLU A 705 -27.17 -7.47 15.62
C GLU A 705 -26.35 -6.94 14.42
N ARG A 706 -25.25 -7.62 14.10
CA ARG A 706 -24.31 -7.21 13.03
C ARG A 706 -24.37 -8.12 11.82
N THR A 707 -25.04 -9.26 11.91
CA THR A 707 -25.17 -10.27 10.84
C THR A 707 -26.24 -9.91 9.79
N ASP A 708 -27.01 -8.85 10.03
CA ASP A 708 -28.05 -8.32 9.15
C ASP A 708 -27.78 -6.85 8.78
N HIS A 709 -27.71 -6.51 7.48
CA HIS A 709 -27.43 -5.17 6.95
C HIS A 709 -28.49 -4.11 7.27
N ARG A 710 -29.67 -4.51 7.75
CA ARG A 710 -30.74 -3.59 8.13
C ARG A 710 -30.41 -2.75 9.37
N HIS A 711 -29.42 -3.16 10.17
CA HIS A 711 -28.95 -2.37 11.32
C HIS A 711 -28.47 -0.96 10.95
N HIS A 712 -27.95 -0.75 9.73
CA HIS A 712 -27.54 0.59 9.27
C HIS A 712 -28.74 1.54 9.12
N ALA A 713 -29.89 1.03 8.68
CA ALA A 713 -31.11 1.82 8.58
C ALA A 713 -31.67 2.16 9.97
N ILE A 714 -31.61 1.21 10.92
CA ILE A 714 -31.96 1.45 12.33
C ILE A 714 -31.10 2.57 12.91
N ASP A 715 -29.79 2.54 12.67
CA ASP A 715 -28.87 3.60 13.12
C ASP A 715 -29.23 4.95 12.48
N ALA A 716 -29.53 4.96 11.19
CA ALA A 716 -29.96 6.17 10.47
C ALA A 716 -31.24 6.78 11.04
N VAL A 717 -32.21 5.97 11.48
CA VAL A 717 -33.42 6.45 12.17
C VAL A 717 -33.06 7.09 13.51
N VAL A 718 -32.19 6.47 14.31
CA VAL A 718 -31.74 7.08 15.57
C VAL A 718 -31.02 8.41 15.33
N ILE A 719 -30.17 8.47 14.30
CA ILE A 719 -29.46 9.69 13.90
C ILE A 719 -30.44 10.77 13.45
N ALA A 720 -31.43 10.42 12.61
CA ALA A 720 -32.48 11.32 12.15
C ALA A 720 -33.31 11.84 13.33
N SER A 721 -33.59 11.01 14.34
CA SER A 721 -34.37 11.39 15.53
C SER A 721 -33.58 12.19 16.58
N THR A 722 -32.25 12.27 16.48
CA THR A 722 -31.42 12.92 17.50
C THR A 722 -31.16 14.39 17.17
N SER A 723 -32.01 15.29 17.65
CA SER A 723 -31.84 16.74 17.51
C SER A 723 -30.64 17.26 18.33
N ARG A 724 -30.21 18.50 18.07
CA ARG A 724 -29.08 19.11 18.81
C ARG A 724 -29.38 19.25 20.31
N SER A 725 -30.62 19.59 20.67
CA SER A 725 -31.06 19.67 22.08
C SER A 725 -31.06 18.29 22.74
N LEU A 726 -31.64 17.28 22.07
CA LEU A 726 -31.67 15.90 22.55
C LEU A 726 -30.26 15.34 22.73
N TYR A 727 -29.37 15.60 21.77
CA TYR A 727 -27.97 15.21 21.83
C TYR A 727 -27.27 15.80 23.06
N GLN A 728 -27.44 17.10 23.33
CA GLN A 728 -26.83 17.74 24.50
C GLN A 728 -27.37 17.18 25.81
N GLN A 729 -28.68 16.92 25.89
CA GLN A 729 -29.30 16.25 27.03
C GLN A 729 -28.73 14.84 27.23
N ALA A 730 -28.60 14.06 26.15
CA ALA A 730 -28.05 12.71 26.18
C ALA A 730 -26.61 12.70 26.70
N VAL A 731 -25.75 13.59 26.18
CA VAL A 731 -24.36 13.70 26.62
C VAL A 731 -24.28 14.03 28.11
N ASN A 732 -25.03 15.05 28.56
CA ASN A 732 -25.04 15.46 29.97
C ASN A 732 -25.51 14.33 30.91
N GLN A 733 -26.49 13.53 30.49
CA GLN A 733 -27.00 12.40 31.28
C GLN A 733 -26.07 11.18 31.25
N ILE A 734 -25.43 10.89 30.11
CA ILE A 734 -24.42 9.84 29.94
C ILE A 734 -23.22 10.09 30.86
N GLU A 735 -22.73 11.33 30.92
CA GLU A 735 -21.60 11.68 31.81
C GLU A 735 -21.91 11.44 33.29
N ARG A 736 -23.20 11.47 33.66
CA ARG A 736 -23.71 11.19 35.00
C ARG A 736 -24.13 9.73 35.19
N ASN A 737 -23.93 8.85 34.20
CA ASN A 737 -24.39 7.46 34.16
C ASN A 737 -25.91 7.29 34.44
N LYS A 738 -26.74 8.23 33.98
CA LYS A 738 -28.21 8.25 34.22
C LYS A 738 -28.99 8.56 32.94
N LEU A 739 -28.65 7.92 31.82
CA LEU A 739 -29.34 8.16 30.55
C LEU A 739 -30.82 7.73 30.65
N LYS A 740 -31.74 8.69 30.49
CA LYS A 740 -33.18 8.51 30.46
C LYS A 740 -33.82 9.48 29.46
N ILE A 741 -33.85 9.06 28.20
CA ILE A 741 -34.47 9.77 27.07
C ILE A 741 -35.69 9.00 26.54
N PRO A 742 -36.90 9.60 26.47
CA PRO A 742 -38.06 8.94 25.88
C PRO A 742 -37.86 8.72 24.37
N GLN A 743 -38.66 7.84 23.78
CA GLN A 743 -38.74 7.72 22.32
C GLN A 743 -39.32 9.01 21.72
N PRO A 744 -39.02 9.36 20.46
CA PRO A 744 -39.54 10.59 19.84
C PRO A 744 -41.07 10.63 19.76
N TYR A 745 -41.70 9.49 19.50
CA TYR A 745 -43.15 9.28 19.51
C TYR A 745 -43.47 7.80 19.78
N ASN A 746 -44.68 7.50 20.25
CA ASN A 746 -45.04 6.18 20.80
C ASN A 746 -44.93 5.04 19.76
N ASP A 747 -45.32 5.29 18.51
CA ASP A 747 -45.45 4.23 17.50
C ASP A 747 -44.18 3.98 16.67
N ILE A 748 -43.09 4.71 16.95
CA ILE A 748 -41.86 4.65 16.14
C ILE A 748 -41.29 3.24 16.04
N LEU A 749 -41.39 2.44 17.12
CA LEU A 749 -40.85 1.09 17.15
C LEU A 749 -41.63 0.15 16.22
N GLN A 750 -42.97 0.27 16.22
CA GLN A 750 -43.84 -0.50 15.34
C GLN A 750 -43.67 -0.08 13.87
N GLU A 751 -43.65 1.23 13.61
CA GLU A 751 -43.46 1.79 12.26
C GLU A 751 -42.11 1.37 11.68
N LEU A 752 -41.03 1.48 12.47
CA LEU A 752 -39.71 1.03 12.08
C LEU A 752 -39.69 -0.48 11.79
N GLY A 753 -40.29 -1.30 12.67
CA GLY A 753 -40.41 -2.73 12.48
C GLY A 753 -41.10 -3.10 11.16
N GLU A 754 -42.18 -2.41 10.81
CA GLU A 754 -42.92 -2.66 9.56
C GLU A 754 -42.13 -2.24 8.32
N LYS A 755 -41.53 -1.04 8.33
CA LYS A 755 -40.67 -0.57 7.23
C LYS A 755 -39.47 -1.51 6.98
N LEU A 756 -38.89 -2.07 8.05
CA LEU A 756 -37.75 -3.02 7.95
C LEU A 756 -38.11 -4.38 7.35
N LYS A 757 -39.38 -4.80 7.40
CA LYS A 757 -39.85 -6.05 6.75
C LYS A 757 -39.87 -5.91 5.24
N HIS A 758 -40.31 -4.76 4.74
CA HIS A 758 -40.45 -4.48 3.30
C HIS A 758 -39.20 -3.87 2.66
N MET A 759 -38.19 -3.52 3.45
CA MET A 759 -36.98 -2.88 2.97
C MET A 759 -36.12 -3.81 2.09
N ILE A 760 -35.83 -3.35 0.87
CA ILE A 760 -34.85 -4.01 -0.01
C ILE A 760 -33.47 -3.37 0.20
N VAL A 761 -32.52 -4.15 0.75
CA VAL A 761 -31.14 -3.69 0.87
C VAL A 761 -30.50 -3.56 -0.52
N SER A 762 -30.03 -2.35 -0.85
CA SER A 762 -29.46 -2.03 -2.15
C SER A 762 -27.99 -2.44 -2.21
N HIS A 763 -27.64 -3.41 -3.07
CA HIS A 763 -26.25 -3.83 -3.29
C HIS A 763 -25.70 -3.25 -4.59
N THR A 764 -24.41 -2.89 -4.61
CA THR A 764 -23.75 -2.47 -5.85
C THR A 764 -23.34 -3.69 -6.70
N PRO A 765 -23.92 -3.88 -7.90
CA PRO A 765 -23.57 -4.99 -8.77
C PRO A 765 -22.14 -4.87 -9.32
N GLN A 766 -21.47 -6.00 -9.53
CA GLN A 766 -20.09 -6.09 -10.03
C GLN A 766 -20.04 -6.26 -11.55
N CYS A 767 -20.45 -5.23 -12.30
CA CYS A 767 -20.46 -5.27 -13.78
C CYS A 767 -19.22 -4.65 -14.44
N LYS A 768 -18.18 -4.30 -13.65
CA LYS A 768 -16.98 -3.65 -14.18
C LYS A 768 -15.95 -4.67 -14.63
N LEU A 769 -15.30 -4.40 -15.76
CA LEU A 769 -14.10 -5.10 -16.23
C LEU A 769 -12.87 -4.75 -15.37
N SER A 770 -12.87 -5.19 -14.12
CA SER A 770 -11.79 -5.00 -13.15
C SER A 770 -11.48 -6.30 -12.41
N GLY A 771 -10.23 -6.73 -12.41
CA GLY A 771 -9.78 -7.95 -11.72
C GLY A 771 -8.60 -8.61 -12.43
N GLY A 772 -8.13 -9.73 -11.89
CA GLY A 772 -7.18 -10.60 -12.59
C GLY A 772 -7.89 -11.33 -13.73
N LEU A 773 -7.26 -11.39 -14.91
CA LEU A 773 -7.80 -12.13 -16.06
C LEU A 773 -7.56 -13.64 -15.93
N HIS A 774 -6.49 -14.00 -15.25
CA HIS A 774 -6.05 -15.37 -14.96
C HIS A 774 -5.29 -15.39 -13.64
N GLU A 775 -5.13 -16.57 -13.05
CA GLU A 775 -4.30 -16.80 -11.87
C GLU A 775 -2.81 -16.52 -12.15
N GLU A 776 -2.04 -16.23 -11.10
CA GLU A 776 -0.61 -15.87 -11.22
C GLU A 776 0.27 -17.10 -11.51
N THR A 777 -0.16 -18.28 -11.09
CA THR A 777 0.53 -19.55 -11.28
C THR A 777 -0.05 -20.32 -12.45
N GLY A 778 0.84 -20.92 -13.26
CA GLY A 778 0.46 -21.72 -14.43
C GLY A 778 1.17 -23.06 -14.45
N ALA A 779 0.54 -24.02 -15.12
CA ALA A 779 1.03 -25.38 -15.28
C ALA A 779 1.44 -25.63 -16.74
N GLY A 780 2.48 -26.45 -16.94
CA GLY A 780 2.84 -26.97 -18.27
C GLY A 780 2.03 -28.23 -18.55
N TYR A 781 1.80 -28.56 -19.83
CA TYR A 781 1.22 -29.84 -20.22
C TYR A 781 2.32 -30.77 -20.72
N ILE A 782 2.34 -32.03 -20.27
CA ILE A 782 3.25 -33.05 -20.81
C ILE A 782 2.42 -34.22 -21.36
N ALA A 783 2.44 -34.37 -22.68
CA ALA A 783 1.67 -35.38 -23.41
C ALA A 783 1.98 -36.81 -22.93
N LYS A 784 3.25 -37.14 -22.68
CA LYS A 784 3.69 -38.46 -22.17
C LYS A 784 2.94 -38.90 -20.91
N HIS A 785 2.54 -37.95 -20.05
CA HIS A 785 1.84 -38.24 -18.80
C HIS A 785 0.36 -37.83 -18.83
N GLY A 786 -0.13 -37.39 -19.99
CA GLY A 786 -1.53 -37.04 -20.23
C GLY A 786 -2.07 -35.94 -19.31
N GLY A 787 -1.23 -35.02 -18.81
CA GLY A 787 -1.67 -34.12 -17.74
C GLY A 787 -0.88 -32.85 -17.56
N LEU A 788 -1.43 -31.98 -16.70
CA LEU A 788 -0.81 -30.74 -16.28
C LEU A 788 0.20 -30.98 -15.17
N VAL A 789 1.35 -30.34 -15.27
CA VAL A 789 2.47 -30.48 -14.34
C VAL A 789 2.94 -29.11 -13.88
N TYR A 790 3.39 -29.06 -12.63
CA TYR A 790 4.02 -27.88 -12.04
C TYR A 790 5.27 -28.30 -11.27
N ARG A 791 6.14 -27.33 -10.97
CA ARG A 791 7.36 -27.59 -10.19
C ARG A 791 7.11 -27.27 -8.73
N LYS A 792 7.47 -28.21 -7.85
CA LYS A 792 7.38 -28.04 -6.40
C LYS A 792 8.77 -28.23 -5.79
N THR A 793 9.12 -27.38 -4.83
CA THR A 793 10.39 -27.45 -4.10
C THR A 793 10.31 -28.50 -3.02
N LEU A 794 11.37 -29.29 -2.85
CA LEU A 794 11.50 -30.21 -1.73
C LEU A 794 11.87 -29.38 -0.50
N ASN A 795 11.02 -29.44 0.51
CA ASN A 795 11.15 -28.72 1.78
C ASN A 795 10.38 -29.51 2.85
N PRO A 796 10.48 -29.16 4.14
CA PRO A 796 9.83 -29.92 5.21
C PRO A 796 8.31 -30.12 5.02
N LYS A 797 7.64 -29.24 4.26
CA LYS A 797 6.19 -29.33 3.96
C LYS A 797 5.86 -30.23 2.75
N PHE A 798 6.84 -30.90 2.15
CA PHE A 798 6.63 -31.75 0.98
C PHE A 798 6.13 -33.14 1.39
N SER A 799 4.82 -33.37 1.28
CA SER A 799 4.21 -34.65 1.69
C SER A 799 4.45 -35.83 0.74
N ILE A 800 4.33 -37.05 1.27
CA ILE A 800 4.37 -38.34 0.53
C ILE A 800 3.42 -38.34 -0.67
N GLN A 801 2.19 -37.83 -0.50
CA GLN A 801 1.22 -37.70 -1.60
C GLN A 801 1.73 -36.86 -2.79
N ASN A 802 2.66 -35.91 -2.55
CA ASN A 802 3.30 -35.18 -3.64
C ASN A 802 4.41 -36.01 -4.29
N ALA A 803 5.15 -36.80 -3.50
CA ALA A 803 6.21 -37.67 -4.00
C ALA A 803 5.66 -38.74 -4.95
N GLU A 804 4.52 -39.35 -4.61
CA GLU A 804 3.84 -40.34 -5.47
C GLU A 804 3.42 -39.77 -6.84
N LYS A 805 3.14 -38.47 -6.88
CA LYS A 805 2.73 -37.72 -8.07
C LYS A 805 3.91 -37.15 -8.87
N ILE A 806 5.16 -37.46 -8.50
CA ILE A 806 6.33 -37.07 -9.29
C ILE A 806 6.27 -37.75 -10.65
N VAL A 807 6.53 -36.95 -11.68
CA VAL A 807 6.34 -37.34 -13.09
C VAL A 807 7.49 -38.19 -13.63
N ASP A 808 8.69 -37.98 -13.10
CA ASP A 808 9.89 -38.71 -13.47
C ASP A 808 10.07 -39.91 -12.54
N GLU A 809 9.94 -41.13 -13.05
CA GLU A 809 9.94 -42.36 -12.23
C GLU A 809 11.26 -42.59 -11.49
N GLN A 810 12.40 -42.26 -12.11
CA GLN A 810 13.70 -42.42 -11.45
C GLN A 810 13.83 -41.45 -10.28
N VAL A 811 13.47 -40.18 -10.49
CA VAL A 811 13.47 -39.18 -9.41
C VAL A 811 12.42 -39.51 -8.34
N LYS A 812 11.27 -40.06 -8.73
CA LYS A 812 10.21 -40.47 -7.80
C LYS A 812 10.70 -41.55 -6.84
N ASN A 813 11.31 -42.62 -7.35
CA ASN A 813 11.82 -43.71 -6.52
C ASN A 813 12.87 -43.22 -5.53
N ILE A 814 13.83 -42.42 -6.01
CA ILE A 814 14.86 -41.82 -5.15
C ILE A 814 14.23 -40.96 -4.02
N VAL A 815 13.22 -40.15 -4.34
CA VAL A 815 12.55 -39.30 -3.35
C VAL A 815 11.72 -40.12 -2.35
N LEU A 816 11.05 -41.19 -2.79
CA LEU A 816 10.27 -42.07 -1.91
C LEU A 816 11.17 -42.89 -0.98
N GLU A 817 12.26 -43.46 -1.51
CA GLU A 817 13.27 -44.13 -0.70
C GLU A 817 13.89 -43.18 0.33
N HIS A 818 14.16 -41.94 -0.07
CA HIS A 818 14.66 -40.91 0.85
C HIS A 818 13.67 -40.64 1.97
N ILE A 819 12.37 -40.46 1.67
CA ILE A 819 11.35 -40.28 2.71
C ILE A 819 11.29 -41.49 3.65
N ASN A 820 11.38 -42.71 3.13
CA ASN A 820 11.31 -43.94 3.93
C ASN A 820 12.53 -44.14 4.85
N LYS A 821 13.67 -43.53 4.54
CA LYS A 821 14.88 -43.55 5.39
C LYS A 821 14.80 -42.61 6.59
N HIS A 822 13.79 -41.76 6.67
CA HIS A 822 13.61 -40.76 7.72
C HIS A 822 12.24 -40.94 8.40
N THR A 823 12.12 -40.46 9.64
CA THR A 823 10.92 -40.66 10.46
C THR A 823 9.69 -39.96 9.87
N ASN A 824 9.89 -38.80 9.24
CA ASN A 824 8.82 -38.02 8.62
C ASN A 824 9.36 -37.10 7.50
N SER A 825 8.44 -36.49 6.74
CA SER A 825 8.80 -35.59 5.64
C SER A 825 9.50 -34.29 6.08
N GLU A 826 9.29 -33.84 7.32
CA GLU A 826 9.94 -32.63 7.82
C GLU A 826 11.44 -32.86 8.02
N GLU A 827 11.78 -33.99 8.63
CA GLU A 827 13.15 -34.44 8.80
C GLU A 827 13.81 -34.78 7.45
N ALA A 828 13.11 -35.54 6.59
CA ALA A 828 13.64 -35.97 5.30
C ALA A 828 14.09 -34.81 4.43
N PHE A 829 13.38 -33.67 4.50
CA PHE A 829 13.64 -32.51 3.65
C PHE A 829 14.17 -31.29 4.43
N ASN A 830 14.83 -31.51 5.56
CA ASN A 830 15.62 -30.47 6.22
C ASN A 830 16.90 -30.14 5.41
N GLU A 831 17.63 -29.09 5.79
CA GLU A 831 18.76 -28.59 5.01
C GLU A 831 19.93 -29.58 4.91
N GLU A 832 20.17 -30.39 5.94
CA GLU A 832 21.26 -31.38 5.97
C GLU A 832 20.92 -32.60 5.11
N ASN A 833 19.72 -33.16 5.29
CA ASN A 833 19.26 -34.34 4.58
C ASN A 833 18.97 -34.05 3.10
N LEU A 834 18.61 -32.82 2.73
CA LEU A 834 18.51 -32.44 1.32
C LEU A 834 19.85 -32.49 0.56
N LYS A 835 20.99 -32.37 1.26
CA LYS A 835 22.32 -32.42 0.61
C LYS A 835 22.67 -33.82 0.13
N THR A 836 22.09 -34.87 0.74
CA THR A 836 22.33 -36.26 0.38
C THR A 836 21.47 -36.70 -0.82
N LEU A 837 20.39 -35.98 -1.12
CA LEU A 837 19.45 -36.30 -2.19
C LEU A 837 19.99 -35.88 -3.58
N LYS A 838 20.52 -36.85 -4.35
CA LYS A 838 21.15 -36.63 -5.66
C LYS A 838 20.73 -37.66 -6.71
N LEU A 839 20.74 -37.25 -7.97
CA LEU A 839 20.67 -38.10 -9.16
C LEU A 839 22.06 -38.10 -9.81
N GLY A 840 22.86 -39.13 -9.56
CA GLY A 840 24.28 -39.15 -9.90
C GLY A 840 25.03 -38.02 -9.17
N LYS A 841 25.73 -37.15 -9.92
CA LYS A 841 26.41 -35.97 -9.34
C LYS A 841 25.46 -34.78 -9.11
N ASN A 842 24.22 -34.83 -9.58
CA ASN A 842 23.31 -33.68 -9.60
C ASN A 842 22.35 -33.67 -8.40
N PRO A 843 22.30 -32.60 -7.59
CA PRO A 843 21.37 -32.52 -6.46
C PRO A 843 19.91 -32.35 -6.92
N ILE A 844 18.99 -33.06 -6.26
CA ILE A 844 17.54 -32.97 -6.53
C ILE A 844 16.93 -31.98 -5.54
N LYS A 845 16.61 -30.77 -6.00
CA LYS A 845 16.03 -29.71 -5.15
C LYS A 845 14.54 -29.46 -5.41
N ARG A 846 14.09 -29.78 -6.63
CA ARG A 846 12.72 -29.52 -7.08
C ARG A 846 12.31 -30.60 -8.06
N VAL A 847 11.05 -30.99 -7.96
CA VAL A 847 10.47 -32.07 -8.76
C VAL A 847 9.26 -31.58 -9.53
N ARG A 848 8.96 -32.24 -10.66
CA ARG A 848 7.73 -31.99 -11.42
C ARG A 848 6.65 -32.91 -10.87
N VAL A 849 5.56 -32.32 -10.43
CA VAL A 849 4.42 -33.04 -9.84
C VAL A 849 3.22 -32.93 -10.77
N LEU A 850 2.53 -34.05 -10.98
CA LEU A 850 1.28 -34.11 -11.73
C LEU A 850 0.16 -33.43 -10.94
N GLN A 851 -0.43 -32.40 -11.52
CA GLN A 851 -1.55 -31.66 -10.94
C GLN A 851 -2.88 -32.35 -11.20
N SER A 852 -3.13 -32.69 -12.48
CA SER A 852 -4.38 -33.27 -12.95
C SER A 852 -4.16 -34.00 -14.27
N LYS A 853 -4.74 -35.19 -14.42
CA LYS A 853 -4.83 -35.88 -15.71
C LYS A 853 -5.94 -35.26 -16.56
N ILE A 854 -5.75 -35.28 -17.87
CA ILE A 854 -6.72 -34.79 -18.85
C ILE A 854 -7.17 -36.01 -19.66
N ASN A 855 -8.45 -36.34 -19.54
CA ASN A 855 -9.05 -37.46 -20.25
C ASN A 855 -9.45 -37.00 -21.65
N THR A 856 -8.62 -37.30 -22.65
CA THR A 856 -8.92 -37.06 -24.06
C THR A 856 -9.94 -38.07 -24.58
N THR A 857 -10.80 -37.64 -25.50
CA THR A 857 -11.72 -38.53 -26.22
C THR A 857 -11.37 -38.54 -27.72
N LYS A 858 -11.92 -39.47 -28.51
CA LYS A 858 -11.68 -39.54 -29.97
C LYS A 858 -11.92 -38.20 -30.69
N ASN A 859 -12.79 -37.34 -30.15
CA ASN A 859 -13.24 -36.10 -30.79
C ASN A 859 -12.71 -34.81 -30.13
N LYS A 860 -11.95 -34.88 -29.03
CA LYS A 860 -11.42 -33.69 -28.34
C LYS A 860 -9.99 -33.93 -27.88
N THR A 861 -9.07 -33.12 -28.40
CA THR A 861 -7.67 -33.14 -27.95
C THR A 861 -7.55 -32.56 -26.54
N ALA A 862 -6.41 -32.81 -25.89
CA ALA A 862 -6.14 -32.22 -24.58
C ALA A 862 -6.10 -30.68 -24.66
N GLU A 863 -5.65 -30.14 -25.80
CA GLU A 863 -5.65 -28.70 -26.04
C GLU A 863 -7.07 -28.14 -26.11
N ASP A 864 -7.99 -28.80 -26.82
CA ASP A 864 -9.40 -28.38 -26.93
C ASP A 864 -10.08 -28.33 -25.55
N ILE A 865 -9.80 -29.32 -24.70
CA ILE A 865 -10.35 -29.41 -23.34
C ILE A 865 -9.75 -28.31 -22.45
N LEU A 866 -8.44 -28.10 -22.54
CA LEU A 866 -7.75 -27.13 -21.69
C LEU A 866 -8.11 -25.69 -22.07
N GLN A 867 -8.24 -25.37 -23.35
CA GLN A 867 -8.58 -24.01 -23.79
C GLN A 867 -9.99 -23.57 -23.35
N GLN A 868 -10.91 -24.51 -23.11
CA GLN A 868 -12.24 -24.22 -22.56
C GLN A 868 -12.18 -23.69 -21.12
N SER A 869 -11.22 -24.13 -20.32
CA SER A 869 -11.17 -23.83 -18.88
C SER A 869 -9.92 -23.05 -18.45
N LYS A 870 -8.93 -22.91 -19.33
CA LYS A 870 -7.63 -22.29 -19.04
C LYS A 870 -7.14 -21.46 -20.23
N PHE A 871 -6.46 -20.37 -19.91
CA PHE A 871 -5.76 -19.56 -20.88
C PHE A 871 -4.42 -20.20 -21.27
N GLY A 872 -4.31 -20.63 -22.53
CA GLY A 872 -3.05 -21.08 -23.12
C GLY A 872 -2.13 -19.91 -23.47
N VAL A 873 -1.05 -19.75 -22.72
CA VAL A 873 0.01 -18.78 -23.02
C VAL A 873 0.81 -19.30 -24.21
N LYS A 874 0.75 -18.54 -25.30
CA LYS A 874 1.45 -18.82 -26.54
C LYS A 874 2.85 -18.21 -26.53
N ASP A 875 3.80 -18.92 -27.10
CA ASP A 875 5.10 -18.36 -27.47
C ASP A 875 4.99 -17.54 -28.77
N LYS A 876 6.14 -17.13 -29.32
CA LYS A 876 6.17 -16.33 -30.55
C LYS A 876 5.81 -17.12 -31.82
N SER A 877 5.82 -18.46 -31.83
CA SER A 877 5.31 -19.27 -32.96
C SER A 877 3.83 -19.55 -32.83
N GLY A 878 3.21 -19.15 -31.72
CA GLY A 878 1.81 -19.44 -31.44
C GLY A 878 1.58 -20.75 -30.70
N LYS A 879 2.63 -21.51 -30.36
CA LYS A 879 2.52 -22.77 -29.63
C LYS A 879 2.27 -22.50 -28.15
N ILE A 880 1.34 -23.23 -27.55
CA ILE A 880 1.06 -23.11 -26.12
C ILE A 880 2.14 -23.84 -25.32
N PHE A 881 2.79 -23.13 -24.41
CA PHE A 881 3.81 -23.72 -23.53
C PHE A 881 3.38 -23.74 -22.05
N LYS A 882 2.30 -23.03 -21.70
CA LYS A 882 1.80 -22.94 -20.33
C LYS A 882 0.31 -22.62 -20.30
N TYR A 883 -0.41 -23.24 -19.39
CA TYR A 883 -1.82 -22.97 -19.12
C TYR A 883 -1.99 -22.24 -17.79
N MET A 884 -2.75 -21.15 -17.81
CA MET A 884 -3.16 -20.38 -16.64
C MET A 884 -4.66 -20.59 -16.41
N SER A 885 -5.08 -20.93 -15.19
CA SER A 885 -6.51 -20.95 -14.89
C SER A 885 -7.09 -19.54 -15.05
N TYR A 886 -8.30 -19.42 -15.62
CA TYR A 886 -9.01 -18.14 -15.63
C TYR A 886 -9.23 -17.66 -14.19
N GLY A 887 -9.15 -16.35 -13.97
CA GLY A 887 -9.17 -15.77 -12.63
C GLY A 887 -10.58 -15.79 -12.05
N ASN A 888 -11.42 -14.87 -12.55
CA ASN A 888 -12.80 -14.73 -12.09
C ASN A 888 -13.80 -14.84 -13.24
N THR A 889 -15.02 -15.28 -12.91
CA THR A 889 -16.20 -15.16 -13.78
C THR A 889 -16.74 -13.72 -13.69
N HIS A 890 -17.00 -13.09 -14.84
CA HIS A 890 -17.60 -11.74 -14.88
C HIS A 890 -19.11 -11.82 -14.69
N HIS A 891 -19.76 -12.71 -15.43
CA HIS A 891 -21.20 -12.93 -15.41
C HIS A 891 -21.54 -14.31 -15.96
N VAL A 892 -22.79 -14.73 -15.75
CA VAL A 892 -23.39 -15.89 -16.42
C VAL A 892 -24.55 -15.43 -17.29
N GLU A 893 -24.62 -15.93 -18.51
CA GLU A 893 -25.71 -15.70 -19.47
C GLU A 893 -26.64 -16.91 -19.41
N ILE A 894 -27.90 -16.70 -19.05
CA ILE A 894 -28.90 -17.75 -18.90
C ILE A 894 -29.71 -17.83 -20.20
N ILE A 895 -29.68 -19.00 -20.82
CA ILE A 895 -30.34 -19.26 -22.10
C ILE A 895 -31.25 -20.49 -21.99
N GLN A 896 -32.33 -20.48 -22.74
CA GLN A 896 -33.29 -21.57 -22.81
C GLN A 896 -33.50 -22.01 -24.26
N HIS A 897 -33.57 -23.31 -24.49
CA HIS A 897 -33.89 -23.86 -25.80
C HIS A 897 -35.39 -23.73 -26.07
N LYS A 898 -35.78 -23.09 -27.17
CA LYS A 898 -37.19 -22.76 -27.47
C LYS A 898 -38.09 -24.00 -27.59
N LYS A 899 -37.61 -25.06 -28.25
CA LYS A 899 -38.38 -26.32 -28.44
C LYS A 899 -38.39 -27.26 -27.23
N THR A 900 -37.26 -27.45 -26.56
CA THR A 900 -37.12 -28.47 -25.50
C THR A 900 -37.29 -27.91 -24.09
N GLY A 901 -37.35 -26.58 -23.93
CA GLY A 901 -37.39 -25.91 -22.62
C GLY A 901 -36.09 -26.02 -21.82
N LYS A 902 -35.06 -26.71 -22.33
CA LYS A 902 -33.79 -26.94 -21.63
C LYS A 902 -33.04 -25.64 -21.35
N VAL A 903 -32.62 -25.44 -20.10
CA VAL A 903 -31.88 -24.25 -19.66
C VAL A 903 -30.38 -24.54 -19.59
N LYS A 904 -29.57 -23.56 -19.99
CA LYS A 904 -28.10 -23.59 -19.90
C LYS A 904 -27.56 -22.25 -19.39
N GLY A 905 -26.47 -22.30 -18.65
CA GLY A 905 -25.73 -21.12 -18.19
C GLY A 905 -24.39 -21.04 -18.92
N GLU A 906 -24.18 -19.98 -19.69
CA GLU A 906 -22.88 -19.68 -20.32
C GLU A 906 -22.06 -18.79 -19.39
N PHE A 907 -21.01 -19.35 -18.80
CA PHE A 907 -20.16 -18.64 -17.84
C PHE A 907 -19.07 -17.84 -18.57
N VAL A 908 -19.21 -16.52 -18.53
CA VAL A 908 -18.28 -15.62 -19.21
C VAL A 908 -17.17 -15.20 -18.25
N THR A 909 -15.94 -15.58 -18.56
CA THR A 909 -14.77 -15.22 -17.75
C THR A 909 -14.41 -13.75 -17.87
N MET A 910 -13.69 -13.18 -16.90
CA MET A 910 -13.15 -11.82 -16.98
C MET A 910 -12.27 -11.60 -18.22
N MET A 911 -11.52 -12.63 -18.64
CA MET A 911 -10.70 -12.60 -19.86
C MET A 911 -11.57 -12.48 -21.10
N GLU A 912 -12.62 -13.27 -21.18
CA GLU A 912 -13.54 -13.28 -22.31
C GLU A 912 -14.34 -11.97 -22.41
N ALA A 913 -14.93 -11.52 -21.30
CA ALA A 913 -15.62 -10.24 -21.25
C ALA A 913 -14.71 -9.06 -21.66
N HIS A 914 -13.42 -9.11 -21.28
CA HIS A 914 -12.43 -8.14 -21.72
C HIS A 914 -12.14 -8.21 -23.22
N LYS A 915 -12.04 -9.42 -23.80
CA LYS A 915 -11.86 -9.61 -25.24
C LYS A 915 -13.06 -9.06 -26.03
N ARG A 916 -14.29 -9.41 -25.64
CA ARG A 916 -15.54 -8.90 -26.24
C ARG A 916 -15.60 -7.36 -26.19
N ALA A 917 -15.18 -6.75 -25.08
CA ALA A 917 -15.13 -5.29 -24.98
C ALA A 917 -14.05 -4.64 -25.86
N MET A 918 -12.89 -5.29 -26.03
CA MET A 918 -11.78 -4.78 -26.84
C MET A 918 -12.08 -4.79 -28.35
N THR A 919 -12.85 -5.77 -28.85
CA THR A 919 -13.29 -5.82 -30.26
C THR A 919 -14.21 -4.67 -30.65
N GLY A 920 -14.74 -3.90 -29.69
CA GLY A 920 -15.50 -2.67 -29.92
C GLY A 920 -14.68 -1.36 -29.92
N THR A 921 -13.35 -1.39 -29.86
CA THR A 921 -12.49 -0.19 -29.73
C THR A 921 -11.76 0.18 -31.04
N LYS A 922 -11.18 1.39 -31.15
CA LYS A 922 -10.40 1.88 -32.33
C LYS A 922 -9.32 0.90 -32.85
N TYR A 923 -8.87 -0.07 -32.05
CA TYR A 923 -7.96 -1.13 -32.50
C TYR A 923 -8.59 -2.13 -33.48
N ALA A 924 -9.92 -2.32 -33.42
CA ALA A 924 -10.66 -3.19 -34.33
C ALA A 924 -10.85 -2.56 -35.71
N GLN A 925 -10.85 -1.23 -35.87
CA GLN A 925 -10.94 -0.61 -37.21
C GLN A 925 -9.77 -0.97 -38.14
N LYS A 926 -8.67 -1.56 -37.63
CA LYS A 926 -7.54 -2.05 -38.42
C LYS A 926 -7.62 -3.54 -38.81
N ARG A 927 -8.63 -4.29 -38.36
CA ARG A 927 -8.83 -5.71 -38.69
C ARG A 927 -10.34 -5.93 -38.84
N GLU A 928 -10.82 -6.50 -39.94
CA GLU A 928 -12.23 -6.88 -40.09
C GLU A 928 -12.65 -7.87 -39.00
N VAL A 929 -13.05 -7.37 -37.84
CA VAL A 929 -13.45 -8.16 -36.68
C VAL A 929 -14.85 -7.72 -36.31
N VAL A 930 -15.79 -8.66 -36.42
CA VAL A 930 -17.18 -8.48 -36.04
C VAL A 930 -17.25 -8.13 -34.55
N ARG A 931 -17.99 -7.07 -34.22
CA ARG A 931 -18.16 -6.57 -32.85
C ARG A 931 -19.03 -7.52 -32.05
N GLU A 932 -18.46 -8.15 -31.02
CA GLU A 932 -19.23 -8.96 -30.06
C GLU A 932 -19.69 -8.11 -28.87
N PRO A 933 -20.97 -8.15 -28.48
CA PRO A 933 -21.44 -7.46 -27.29
C PRO A 933 -20.88 -8.13 -26.02
N MET A 934 -20.69 -7.34 -24.96
CA MET A 934 -20.17 -7.86 -23.68
C MET A 934 -21.08 -8.95 -23.09
N ILE A 935 -22.39 -8.68 -23.09
CA ILE A 935 -23.45 -9.66 -22.82
C ILE A 935 -24.03 -10.05 -24.17
N LYS A 936 -23.92 -11.33 -24.51
CA LYS A 936 -24.51 -11.89 -25.72
C LYS A 936 -25.99 -12.17 -25.44
N THR A 937 -26.86 -11.64 -26.31
CA THR A 937 -28.31 -11.86 -26.23
C THR A 937 -28.85 -12.67 -27.40
N ASN A 938 -28.10 -12.78 -28.50
CA ASN A 938 -28.46 -13.58 -29.67
C ASN A 938 -27.69 -14.90 -29.68
N TYR A 939 -28.40 -16.04 -29.59
CA TYR A 939 -27.84 -17.39 -29.63
C TYR A 939 -28.38 -18.22 -30.81
N GLY A 940 -28.77 -17.56 -31.90
CA GLY A 940 -29.39 -18.19 -33.07
C GLY A 940 -30.87 -18.50 -32.83
N ASP A 941 -31.45 -19.29 -33.74
CA ASP A 941 -32.90 -19.48 -33.79
C ASP A 941 -33.42 -20.44 -32.71
N ASP A 942 -32.61 -21.38 -32.25
CA ASP A 942 -33.02 -22.43 -31.31
C ASP A 942 -32.98 -22.00 -29.83
N TRP A 943 -32.17 -20.99 -29.49
CA TRP A 943 -31.93 -20.57 -28.11
C TRP A 943 -32.42 -19.14 -27.87
N GLN A 944 -33.17 -18.95 -26.79
CA GLN A 944 -33.59 -17.64 -26.30
C GLN A 944 -32.77 -17.23 -25.09
N PHE A 945 -32.38 -15.95 -25.03
CA PHE A 945 -31.74 -15.37 -23.85
C PHE A 945 -32.81 -14.99 -22.83
N LEU A 946 -32.62 -15.42 -21.58
CA LEU A 946 -33.50 -15.06 -20.47
C LEU A 946 -32.96 -13.86 -19.70
N MET A 947 -31.72 -13.97 -19.20
CA MET A 947 -31.10 -12.91 -18.40
C MET A 947 -29.60 -13.12 -18.29
N ALA A 948 -28.89 -12.07 -17.86
CA ALA A 948 -27.49 -12.15 -17.46
C ALA A 948 -27.35 -11.78 -15.98
N LEU A 949 -26.64 -12.60 -15.21
CA LEU A 949 -26.45 -12.42 -13.78
C LEU A 949 -24.99 -12.08 -13.46
N HIS A 950 -24.80 -10.99 -12.74
CA HIS A 950 -23.53 -10.55 -12.15
C HIS A 950 -23.56 -10.75 -10.64
N ILE A 951 -22.38 -10.79 -10.01
CA ILE A 951 -22.30 -10.75 -8.54
C ILE A 951 -22.95 -9.46 -8.03
N ASN A 952 -23.75 -9.61 -6.96
CA ASN A 952 -24.60 -8.62 -6.31
C ASN A 952 -25.77 -8.08 -7.16
N ASP A 953 -26.13 -8.71 -8.28
CA ASP A 953 -27.44 -8.46 -8.88
C ASP A 953 -28.54 -8.90 -7.90
N THR A 954 -29.60 -8.10 -7.78
CA THR A 954 -30.78 -8.41 -6.98
C THR A 954 -31.72 -9.30 -7.77
N VAL A 955 -32.19 -10.37 -7.14
CA VAL A 955 -33.14 -11.31 -7.70
C VAL A 955 -34.20 -11.66 -6.66
N SER A 956 -35.37 -12.11 -7.08
CA SER A 956 -36.40 -12.59 -6.16
C SER A 956 -36.93 -13.96 -6.55
N ILE A 957 -37.47 -14.65 -5.55
CA ILE A 957 -38.24 -15.89 -5.72
C ILE A 957 -39.59 -15.66 -5.05
N GLU A 958 -40.67 -15.99 -5.76
CA GLU A 958 -42.03 -15.96 -5.24
C GLU A 958 -42.37 -17.32 -4.64
N LYS A 959 -42.84 -17.33 -3.40
CA LYS A 959 -43.32 -18.54 -2.72
C LYS A 959 -44.78 -18.81 -3.08
N ASP A 960 -45.23 -20.04 -2.82
CA ASP A 960 -46.61 -20.49 -3.06
C ASP A 960 -47.67 -19.67 -2.31
N ASN A 961 -47.30 -19.00 -1.20
CA ASN A 961 -48.16 -18.10 -0.44
C ASN A 961 -48.20 -16.66 -0.99
N GLY A 962 -47.59 -16.38 -2.14
CA GLY A 962 -47.45 -15.05 -2.75
C GLY A 962 -46.36 -14.17 -2.12
N GLU A 963 -45.64 -14.66 -1.10
CA GLU A 963 -44.54 -13.92 -0.48
C GLU A 963 -43.31 -13.91 -1.40
N ARG A 964 -42.78 -12.72 -1.68
CA ARG A 964 -41.58 -12.55 -2.48
C ARG A 964 -40.34 -12.38 -1.61
N ILE A 965 -39.38 -13.28 -1.75
CA ILE A 965 -38.10 -13.20 -1.03
C ILE A 965 -37.01 -12.65 -1.95
N PHE A 966 -36.30 -11.63 -1.47
CA PHE A 966 -35.20 -11.00 -2.19
C PHE A 966 -33.84 -11.58 -1.81
N TYR A 967 -33.06 -11.88 -2.85
CA TYR A 967 -31.70 -12.36 -2.78
C TYR A 967 -30.76 -11.46 -3.57
N ARG A 968 -29.47 -11.59 -3.29
CA ARG A 968 -28.38 -11.12 -4.16
C ARG A 968 -27.59 -12.32 -4.68
N VAL A 969 -27.10 -12.20 -5.90
CA VAL A 969 -26.16 -13.18 -6.46
C VAL A 969 -24.83 -13.08 -5.71
N GLN A 970 -24.45 -14.12 -4.97
CA GLN A 970 -23.21 -14.13 -4.19
C GLN A 970 -22.03 -14.68 -4.99
N ARG A 971 -22.23 -15.77 -5.73
CA ARG A 971 -21.16 -16.49 -6.43
C ARG A 971 -21.68 -17.07 -7.74
N LEU A 972 -20.79 -17.10 -8.74
CA LEU A 972 -21.00 -17.70 -10.06
C LEU A 972 -19.95 -18.80 -10.28
N GLY A 973 -20.39 -20.05 -10.44
CA GLY A 973 -19.56 -21.23 -10.66
C GLY A 973 -18.96 -21.86 -9.39
N GLY A 974 -18.58 -23.15 -9.48
CA GLY A 974 -18.05 -23.94 -8.37
C GLY A 974 -18.67 -25.35 -8.34
N GLY A 975 -18.94 -25.86 -7.13
CA GLY A 975 -19.72 -27.11 -6.96
C GLY A 975 -21.22 -26.96 -7.29
N TYR A 976 -21.70 -25.72 -7.39
CA TYR A 976 -23.02 -25.33 -7.91
C TYR A 976 -22.82 -24.25 -8.97
N ASP A 977 -23.79 -24.08 -9.87
CA ASP A 977 -23.75 -23.08 -10.94
C ASP A 977 -23.87 -21.65 -10.38
N ILE A 978 -24.81 -21.42 -9.46
CA ILE A 978 -25.11 -20.11 -8.88
C ILE A 978 -25.32 -20.26 -7.39
N THR A 979 -24.88 -19.27 -6.60
CA THR A 979 -25.21 -19.19 -5.18
C THR A 979 -25.87 -17.86 -4.88
N LEU A 980 -27.09 -17.91 -4.36
CA LEU A 980 -27.85 -16.75 -3.91
C LEU A 980 -27.73 -16.60 -2.39
N ARG A 981 -27.83 -15.36 -1.92
CA ARG A 981 -27.86 -15.04 -0.49
C ARG A 981 -28.96 -14.03 -0.22
N LEU A 982 -29.65 -14.13 0.91
CA LEU A 982 -30.64 -13.13 1.30
C LEU A 982 -30.05 -11.72 1.18
N ASN A 983 -30.80 -10.77 0.61
CA ASN A 983 -30.29 -9.41 0.38
C ASN A 983 -29.93 -8.69 1.70
N ILE A 984 -30.60 -9.05 2.80
CA ILE A 984 -30.33 -8.52 4.15
C ILE A 984 -29.07 -9.10 4.80
N ALA A 985 -28.58 -10.27 4.38
CA ALA A 985 -27.51 -10.97 5.07
C ALA A 985 -26.14 -10.31 4.92
N SER A 986 -25.49 -10.01 6.05
CA SER A 986 -24.12 -9.48 6.12
C SER A 986 -23.06 -10.57 6.27
N THR A 987 -23.42 -11.68 6.91
CA THR A 987 -22.52 -12.83 7.13
C THR A 987 -22.44 -13.70 5.89
N ILE A 988 -21.22 -14.05 5.48
CA ILE A 988 -20.96 -14.88 4.28
C ILE A 988 -20.94 -16.38 4.61
N SER A 989 -20.62 -16.75 5.85
CA SER A 989 -20.45 -18.13 6.29
C SER A 989 -21.75 -18.83 6.70
N ASP A 990 -22.81 -18.08 7.00
CA ASP A 990 -24.08 -18.69 7.38
C ASP A 990 -24.74 -19.36 6.17
N LYS A 991 -24.93 -20.68 6.28
CA LYS A 991 -25.55 -21.51 5.25
C LYS A 991 -27.08 -21.39 5.25
N LYS A 992 -27.70 -21.02 6.36
CA LYS A 992 -29.17 -20.86 6.45
C LYS A 992 -29.68 -19.72 5.58
N GLN A 993 -28.85 -18.69 5.39
CA GLN A 993 -29.15 -17.51 4.57
C GLN A 993 -28.74 -17.67 3.09
N CYS A 994 -28.36 -18.89 2.69
CA CYS A 994 -27.76 -19.20 1.40
C CYS A 994 -28.64 -20.18 0.61
N LEU A 995 -28.85 -19.91 -0.68
CA LEU A 995 -29.58 -20.80 -1.58
C LEU A 995 -28.66 -21.18 -2.77
N PRO A 996 -28.05 -22.38 -2.75
CA PRO A 996 -27.30 -22.89 -3.89
C PRO A 996 -28.26 -23.38 -4.99
N LEU A 997 -28.00 -23.02 -6.24
CA LEU A 997 -28.83 -23.37 -7.39
C LEU A 997 -27.99 -23.94 -8.54
N MET A 998 -28.53 -24.95 -9.21
CA MET A 998 -28.13 -25.32 -10.57
C MET A 998 -28.83 -24.40 -11.57
N THR A 999 -28.33 -24.28 -12.79
CA THR A 999 -28.93 -23.36 -13.78
C THR A 999 -30.40 -23.67 -14.08
N LYS A 1000 -30.80 -24.94 -14.09
CA LYS A 1000 -32.21 -25.34 -14.22
C LYS A 1000 -33.10 -24.81 -13.09
N GLY A 1001 -32.53 -24.64 -11.90
CA GLY A 1001 -33.21 -24.14 -10.72
C GLY A 1001 -33.73 -22.71 -10.87
N ILE A 1002 -33.22 -21.94 -11.83
CA ILE A 1002 -33.71 -20.59 -12.13
C ILE A 1002 -35.17 -20.62 -12.57
N ILE A 1003 -35.54 -21.59 -13.43
CA ILE A 1003 -36.93 -21.75 -13.88
C ILE A 1003 -37.75 -22.47 -12.81
N GLU A 1004 -37.20 -23.52 -12.19
CA GLU A 1004 -37.90 -24.27 -11.12
C GLU A 1004 -38.32 -23.35 -9.94
N ASN A 1005 -37.59 -22.25 -9.71
CA ASN A 1005 -37.89 -21.29 -8.64
C ASN A 1005 -38.49 -19.96 -9.15
N ASN A 1006 -38.92 -19.87 -10.42
CA ASN A 1006 -39.45 -18.64 -11.03
C ASN A 1006 -38.63 -17.39 -10.71
N LEU A 1007 -37.32 -17.49 -10.85
CA LEU A 1007 -36.41 -16.43 -10.41
C LEU A 1007 -36.50 -15.20 -11.31
N ILE A 1008 -36.76 -14.04 -10.71
CA ILE A 1008 -36.87 -12.75 -11.40
C ILE A 1008 -35.66 -11.88 -11.06
N LYS A 1009 -35.06 -11.23 -12.05
CA LYS A 1009 -33.96 -10.28 -11.86
C LYS A 1009 -34.50 -8.85 -11.81
N HIS A 1010 -34.08 -8.09 -10.82
CA HIS A 1010 -34.54 -6.73 -10.58
C HIS A 1010 -33.49 -5.64 -10.81
N LYS A 1011 -33.95 -4.42 -11.14
CA LYS A 1011 -33.12 -3.22 -11.17
C LYS A 1011 -33.41 -2.35 -9.96
N VAL A 1012 -32.52 -2.41 -8.96
CA VAL A 1012 -32.66 -1.63 -7.71
C VAL A 1012 -31.85 -0.34 -7.79
N ASN A 1013 -32.44 0.80 -7.42
CA ASN A 1013 -31.75 2.09 -7.31
C ASN A 1013 -30.87 2.16 -6.04
N ALA A 1014 -30.25 3.32 -5.78
CA ALA A 1014 -29.35 3.49 -4.62
C ALA A 1014 -30.06 3.47 -3.26
N ILE A 1015 -31.36 3.75 -3.22
CA ILE A 1015 -32.16 3.81 -1.99
C ILE A 1015 -32.92 2.50 -1.70
N GLY A 1016 -32.90 1.53 -2.62
CA GLY A 1016 -33.60 0.25 -2.44
C GLY A 1016 -34.91 0.15 -3.22
N GLY A 1017 -35.31 1.18 -3.95
CA GLY A 1017 -36.49 1.15 -4.81
C GLY A 1017 -36.25 0.37 -6.10
N LEU A 1018 -37.25 -0.43 -6.50
CA LEU A 1018 -37.32 -1.09 -7.80
C LEU A 1018 -37.53 -0.02 -8.90
N ILE A 1019 -36.80 -0.13 -10.00
CA ILE A 1019 -36.86 0.81 -11.15
C ILE A 1019 -37.56 0.14 -12.35
N ASP A 1020 -37.71 -1.17 -12.28
CA ASP A 1020 -38.32 -2.04 -13.28
C ASP A 1020 -39.84 -2.17 -13.14
N ASP A 1021 -40.41 -1.65 -12.04
CA ASP A 1021 -41.85 -1.58 -11.77
C ASP A 1021 -42.43 -0.19 -12.09
#